data_AF-A0A8S9YCM8-F1
#
_entry.id   AF-A0A8S9YCM8-F1
#
_cell.length_a   1.000
_cell.length_b   1.000
_cell.length_c   1.000
_cell.angle_alpha   90.00
_cell.angle_beta   90.00
_cell.angle_gamma   90.00
#
_symmetry.space_group_name_H-M   'P 1'
#
loop_
_entity.id
_entity.type
_entity.pdbx_description
1 polymer ?
#
loop_
_entity_poly.entity_id
_entity_poly.type
_entity_poly.pdbx_seq_one_letter_code
_entity_poly.pdbx_strand_id
1 'polypeptide(L)'
;CTISKKCAFTLLFFFESVKVVPNSSFVVTRRAYRDNSSTYWIDNTRAVYRDVATLLRSHGVDLDHNRFLILQGEVEQIALMKPKAPSEHEDGFLEYLEDIIGSSRFKQPLTIFADRIERLNDLRLEKLTRVKAVEKEKDELEGVRNEAMGYLRLVNQVIRMKNILFQQNLAKERAAVSETNKRIAVVQSECQTLAAGLKEKSADLAKTETERDQLVERHTELLKRHRETKNKFSEFVAEDGRLRDEHAHVKAMGRRLTKALQAERNKLEEMERLPQETESRKLAILKQLAELEETKKKHELAYQETVDSLAKETAPLRVKVEAAEATLAPLQTEADELSGKLTLERQQFDLLMAGQRREQERADKARQGASMAQTKLHQREAEMAEAKQNLAPSTTQPARRQSSQIGNLVVGLAAATRDLNEVRTKEAELTKKMNELRTKLAESKSTLQADTSRGRVFNALLEAKRAGSLPGILGRLGDLAAIPSRYDVAISTACSALDHIVTDTMDTAQQAVTFLKQNNLGLATFIGLDKMQKWTEKSKAHFTLPSGDFQVQRLYDLVQTVDDTVKPALYFALRDTLVTDSMDTALKVAFSQRQRHRVVTLQGQLIETSGAMSGGGGRPLSGRMLTSLAQVREYHGSTKACLGVKPVSVDVPDLPALERQLSTGDADLARLRENRARLEEVVTRLSRQRDEAERTAKRCEAECVRLRAEVATLTAEADRAQERANSIGPSAAEQKRLQTELQKLEKTVQQKCDQAAKKRAEVDSLKTQLLDVGSVRLTAVRSRLDAIDKKTKEINDQLTKLEVNVKTAARNYEKAQTKVANMETELEAAKIKLTEVDGKLKELEENARVCMVAFQKIQADVSPYDSLNHKLFQIEWKTQLTLQNSKKGKRFGMLTL
;
A
#
# COMPACT_ATOMS: atom_id res chain seq x y z
N CYS A 1 -29.64 -133.63 5.75
CA CYS A 1 -30.92 -134.20 5.27
C CYS A 1 -30.65 -135.21 4.18
N THR A 2 -30.53 -136.48 4.58
CA THR A 2 -30.47 -137.64 3.70
C THR A 2 -31.85 -137.89 3.10
N ILE A 3 -32.07 -137.46 1.86
CA ILE A 3 -33.18 -137.94 1.04
C ILE A 3 -32.56 -138.81 -0.04
N SER A 4 -32.42 -140.10 0.30
CA SER A 4 -32.09 -141.15 -0.65
C SER A 4 -33.24 -141.28 -1.64
N LYS A 5 -33.14 -140.63 -2.81
CA LYS A 5 -33.94 -141.01 -3.96
C LYS A 5 -33.40 -142.35 -4.46
N LYS A 6 -34.04 -143.43 -4.00
CA LYS A 6 -33.83 -144.78 -4.54
C LYS A 6 -34.17 -144.77 -6.04
N CYS A 7 -33.17 -144.61 -6.89
CA CYS A 7 -33.28 -144.94 -8.31
C CYS A 7 -32.90 -146.42 -8.45
N ALA A 8 -33.89 -147.27 -8.70
CA ALA A 8 -33.65 -148.65 -9.08
C ALA A 8 -33.34 -148.71 -10.58
N PHE A 9 -32.13 -149.14 -10.93
CA PHE A 9 -31.73 -149.36 -12.32
C PHE A 9 -31.73 -150.87 -12.59
N THR A 10 -32.55 -151.31 -13.54
CA THR A 10 -32.54 -152.71 -14.02
C THR A 10 -31.83 -152.75 -15.37
N LEU A 11 -30.63 -153.36 -15.39
CA LEU A 11 -29.86 -153.61 -16.61
C LEU A 11 -30.24 -154.99 -17.17
N LEU A 12 -30.83 -155.03 -18.36
CA LEU A 12 -31.10 -156.28 -19.08
C LEU A 12 -30.18 -156.41 -20.29
N PHE A 13 -29.34 -157.44 -20.27
CA PHE A 13 -28.47 -157.84 -21.37
C PHE A 13 -29.04 -159.12 -22.02
N PHE A 14 -29.55 -159.00 -23.24
CA PHE A 14 -29.38 -159.90 -24.41
C PHE A 14 -30.53 -159.78 -25.42
N PHE A 15 -30.24 -160.20 -26.65
CA PHE A 15 -30.91 -159.92 -27.92
C PHE A 15 -32.33 -160.49 -28.06
N GLU A 16 -33.37 -159.75 -27.65
CA GLU A 16 -34.69 -159.63 -28.31
C GLU A 16 -35.65 -158.78 -27.44
N SER A 17 -36.19 -157.69 -28.01
CA SER A 17 -37.20 -156.76 -27.45
C SER A 17 -36.99 -156.22 -26.02
N VAL A 18 -36.41 -155.02 -25.90
CA VAL A 18 -36.30 -154.26 -24.63
C VAL A 18 -37.70 -153.82 -24.17
N LYS A 19 -38.15 -154.28 -23.00
CA LYS A 19 -39.33 -153.73 -22.30
C LYS A 19 -38.90 -152.48 -21.51
N VAL A 20 -39.29 -151.30 -21.99
CA VAL A 20 -39.14 -150.04 -21.25
C VAL A 20 -40.05 -150.08 -20.00
N VAL A 21 -39.50 -149.74 -18.83
CA VAL A 21 -40.26 -149.70 -17.56
C VAL A 21 -41.28 -148.55 -17.62
N PRO A 22 -42.59 -148.80 -17.41
CA PRO A 22 -43.60 -147.74 -17.43
C PRO A 22 -43.29 -146.68 -16.36
N ASN A 23 -43.43 -145.39 -16.70
CA ASN A 23 -43.14 -144.20 -15.87
C ASN A 23 -41.64 -143.82 -15.67
N SER A 24 -40.77 -144.12 -16.62
CA SER A 24 -39.37 -143.64 -16.60
C SER A 24 -39.27 -142.17 -17.04
N SER A 25 -38.53 -141.31 -16.31
CA SER A 25 -38.40 -139.87 -16.64
C SER A 25 -37.52 -139.56 -17.84
N PHE A 26 -36.47 -140.37 -18.03
CA PHE A 26 -35.62 -140.39 -19.21
C PHE A 26 -34.96 -141.76 -19.30
N VAL A 27 -34.62 -142.22 -20.50
CA VAL A 27 -34.01 -143.52 -20.78
C VAL A 27 -32.67 -143.31 -21.47
N VAL A 28 -31.59 -143.68 -20.79
CA VAL A 28 -30.25 -143.67 -21.39
C VAL A 28 -29.92 -145.06 -21.90
N THR A 29 -29.63 -145.18 -23.18
CA THR A 29 -29.24 -146.46 -23.80
C THR A 29 -27.82 -146.36 -24.33
N ARG A 30 -27.01 -147.39 -24.09
CA ARG A 30 -25.66 -147.52 -24.67
C ARG A 30 -25.63 -148.76 -25.54
N ARG A 31 -25.17 -148.59 -26.79
CA ARG A 31 -24.79 -149.71 -27.64
C ARG A 31 -23.27 -149.72 -27.74
N ALA A 32 -22.66 -150.76 -27.18
CA ALA A 32 -21.24 -151.02 -27.31
C ALA A 32 -21.00 -151.92 -28.52
N TYR A 33 -20.06 -151.53 -29.37
CA TYR A 33 -19.59 -152.32 -30.50
C TYR A 33 -18.33 -153.10 -30.11
N ARG A 34 -18.06 -154.20 -30.83
CA ARG A 34 -16.94 -155.11 -30.52
C ARG A 34 -15.56 -154.49 -30.79
N ASP A 35 -15.53 -153.34 -31.47
CA ASP A 35 -14.37 -152.48 -31.69
C ASP A 35 -14.09 -151.53 -30.50
N ASN A 36 -14.68 -151.80 -29.32
CA ASN A 36 -14.62 -150.99 -28.10
C ASN A 36 -15.21 -149.58 -28.23
N SER A 37 -15.83 -149.23 -29.36
CA SER A 37 -16.56 -147.98 -29.50
C SER A 37 -17.94 -148.08 -28.85
N SER A 38 -18.44 -146.97 -28.33
CA SER A 38 -19.75 -146.92 -27.67
C SER A 38 -20.52 -145.70 -28.12
N THR A 39 -21.74 -145.94 -28.57
CA THR A 39 -22.69 -144.88 -28.91
C THR A 39 -23.76 -144.82 -27.83
N TYR A 40 -24.07 -143.59 -27.41
CA TYR A 40 -25.06 -143.32 -26.36
C TYR A 40 -26.29 -142.66 -26.96
N TRP A 41 -27.44 -142.93 -26.35
CA TRP A 41 -28.71 -142.30 -26.64
C TRP A 41 -29.40 -141.87 -25.36
N ILE A 42 -30.08 -140.73 -25.40
CA ILE A 42 -30.98 -140.25 -24.35
C ILE A 42 -32.36 -140.13 -25.01
N ASP A 43 -33.35 -140.85 -24.51
CA ASP A 43 -34.73 -140.87 -25.04
C ASP A 43 -34.78 -141.09 -26.56
N ASN A 44 -33.99 -142.07 -27.04
CA ASN A 44 -33.80 -142.43 -28.46
C ASN A 44 -33.10 -141.39 -29.35
N THR A 45 -32.62 -140.26 -28.81
CA THR A 45 -31.75 -139.32 -29.55
C THR A 45 -30.27 -139.59 -29.30
N ARG A 46 -29.45 -139.58 -30.36
CA ARG A 46 -28.01 -139.88 -30.27
C ARG A 46 -27.31 -138.75 -29.50
N ALA A 47 -26.62 -139.08 -28.42
CA ALA A 47 -25.96 -138.12 -27.54
C ALA A 47 -24.47 -138.43 -27.38
N VAL A 48 -23.68 -137.40 -27.12
CA VAL A 48 -22.24 -137.52 -26.79
C VAL A 48 -22.11 -137.81 -25.29
N TYR A 49 -21.04 -138.52 -24.89
CA TYR A 49 -20.80 -138.87 -23.48
C TYR A 49 -20.84 -137.68 -22.53
N ARG A 50 -20.33 -136.49 -22.92
CA ARG A 50 -20.37 -135.27 -22.08
C ARG A 50 -21.79 -134.83 -21.73
N ASP A 51 -22.72 -134.94 -22.67
CA ASP A 51 -24.09 -134.49 -22.46
C ASP A 51 -24.84 -135.49 -21.56
N VAL A 52 -24.59 -136.79 -21.77
CA VAL A 52 -25.05 -137.85 -20.86
C VAL A 52 -24.48 -137.64 -19.46
N ALA A 53 -23.18 -137.33 -19.34
CA ALA A 53 -22.52 -137.09 -18.05
C ALA A 53 -23.06 -135.84 -17.36
N THR A 54 -23.33 -134.76 -18.10
CA THR A 54 -23.90 -133.51 -17.56
C THR A 54 -25.35 -133.74 -17.10
N LEU A 55 -26.14 -134.51 -17.87
CA LEU A 55 -27.50 -134.88 -17.49
C LEU A 55 -27.52 -135.77 -16.25
N LEU A 56 -26.60 -136.73 -16.15
CA LEU A 56 -26.46 -137.58 -14.96
C LEU A 56 -25.95 -136.76 -13.76
N ARG A 57 -25.07 -135.76 -13.97
CA ARG A 57 -24.58 -134.84 -12.92
C ARG A 57 -25.70 -133.96 -12.36
N SER A 58 -26.58 -133.43 -13.21
CA SER A 58 -27.74 -132.65 -12.74
C SER A 58 -28.72 -133.48 -11.91
N HIS A 59 -28.71 -134.81 -12.10
CA HIS A 59 -29.50 -135.77 -11.31
C HIS A 59 -28.71 -136.40 -10.15
N GLY A 60 -27.51 -135.88 -9.84
CA GLY A 60 -26.74 -136.26 -8.65
C GLY A 60 -25.83 -137.48 -8.83
N VAL A 61 -25.56 -137.90 -10.07
CA VAL A 61 -24.61 -138.98 -10.39
C VAL A 61 -23.35 -138.35 -10.95
N ASP A 62 -22.30 -138.28 -10.14
CA ASP A 62 -21.01 -137.71 -10.53
C ASP A 62 -20.12 -138.74 -11.22
N LEU A 63 -19.82 -138.52 -12.50
CA LEU A 63 -19.05 -139.42 -13.36
C LEU A 63 -17.62 -138.94 -13.62
N ASP A 64 -17.23 -137.74 -13.16
CA ASP A 64 -15.93 -137.13 -13.50
C ASP A 64 -14.77 -137.72 -12.72
N HIS A 65 -15.04 -138.14 -11.48
CA HIS A 65 -14.03 -138.69 -10.61
C HIS A 65 -14.31 -140.17 -10.27
N ASN A 66 -15.33 -140.78 -10.90
CA ASN A 66 -15.80 -142.14 -10.64
C ASN A 66 -16.00 -142.48 -9.14
N ARG A 67 -16.24 -141.46 -8.30
CA ARG A 67 -16.21 -141.54 -6.82
C ARG A 67 -17.37 -142.32 -6.18
N PHE A 68 -18.24 -142.94 -6.97
CA PHE A 68 -19.33 -143.82 -6.50
C PHE A 68 -18.99 -145.31 -6.59
N LEU A 69 -17.84 -145.67 -7.17
CA LEU A 69 -17.36 -147.04 -7.34
C LEU A 69 -15.88 -147.07 -6.95
N ILE A 70 -15.56 -147.64 -5.79
CA ILE A 70 -14.16 -147.81 -5.37
C ILE A 70 -13.68 -149.13 -5.96
N LEU A 71 -12.77 -149.06 -6.94
CA LEU A 71 -12.10 -150.23 -7.48
C LEU A 71 -11.05 -150.72 -6.48
N GLN A 72 -10.86 -152.04 -6.39
CA GLN A 72 -9.88 -152.65 -5.50
C GLN A 72 -8.47 -152.15 -5.86
N GLY A 73 -7.90 -151.28 -5.02
CA GLY A 73 -6.61 -150.59 -5.24
C GLY A 73 -6.66 -149.05 -5.17
N GLU A 74 -7.82 -148.41 -5.34
CA GLU A 74 -7.94 -146.93 -5.32
C GLU A 74 -7.75 -146.33 -3.92
N VAL A 75 -8.09 -147.07 -2.87
CA VAL A 75 -7.87 -146.64 -1.47
C VAL A 75 -6.36 -146.52 -1.17
N GLU A 76 -5.53 -147.38 -1.75
CA GLU A 76 -4.07 -147.30 -1.61
C GLU A 76 -3.52 -146.08 -2.35
N GLN A 77 -4.07 -145.71 -3.50
CA GLN A 77 -3.66 -144.50 -4.22
C GLN A 77 -3.98 -143.21 -3.45
N ILE A 78 -5.15 -143.12 -2.80
CA ILE A 78 -5.51 -141.96 -1.96
C ILE A 78 -4.56 -141.87 -0.76
N ALA A 79 -4.21 -143.00 -0.13
CA ALA A 79 -3.24 -143.04 0.96
C ALA A 79 -1.80 -142.68 0.54
N LEU A 80 -1.47 -142.85 -0.73
CA LEU A 80 -0.18 -142.50 -1.32
C LEU A 80 -0.12 -141.07 -1.89
N MET A 81 -1.19 -140.27 -1.79
CA MET A 81 -1.19 -138.86 -2.20
C MET A 81 -0.28 -138.03 -1.29
N LYS A 82 0.47 -137.09 -1.88
CA LYS A 82 1.33 -136.18 -1.11
C LYS A 82 0.47 -135.22 -0.27
N PRO A 83 0.92 -134.80 0.93
CA PRO A 83 0.14 -133.93 1.82
C PRO A 83 -0.34 -132.61 1.18
N LYS A 84 0.44 -132.05 0.25
CA LYS A 84 0.12 -130.84 -0.51
C LYS A 84 0.56 -131.02 -1.96
N ALA A 85 -0.22 -130.48 -2.89
CA ALA A 85 0.12 -130.48 -4.30
C ALA A 85 1.43 -129.72 -4.54
N PRO A 86 2.36 -130.27 -5.33
CA PRO A 86 3.56 -129.54 -5.75
C PRO A 86 3.27 -128.51 -6.85
N SER A 87 2.15 -128.63 -7.57
CA SER A 87 1.73 -127.73 -8.65
C SER A 87 0.22 -127.54 -8.63
N GLU A 88 -0.28 -126.43 -9.16
CA GLU A 88 -1.71 -126.05 -9.21
C GLU A 88 -2.58 -127.04 -10.03
N HIS A 89 -1.96 -127.97 -10.75
CA HIS A 89 -2.63 -128.98 -11.61
C HIS A 89 -2.53 -130.42 -11.08
N GLU A 90 -1.83 -130.65 -9.97
CA GLU A 90 -1.84 -131.95 -9.29
C GLU A 90 -2.70 -131.83 -8.03
N ASP A 91 -3.49 -132.84 -7.72
CA ASP A 91 -4.25 -132.86 -6.47
C ASP A 91 -3.37 -133.49 -5.37
N GLY A 92 -3.02 -132.70 -4.36
CA GLY A 92 -2.48 -133.22 -3.11
C GLY A 92 -3.62 -133.57 -2.16
N PHE A 93 -3.30 -134.23 -1.05
CA PHE A 93 -4.28 -134.61 -0.05
C PHE A 93 -5.01 -133.40 0.56
N LEU A 94 -4.33 -132.27 0.73
CA LEU A 94 -4.93 -131.03 1.23
C LEU A 94 -5.87 -130.39 0.20
N GLU A 95 -5.46 -130.26 -1.06
CA GLU A 95 -6.33 -129.73 -2.12
C GLU A 95 -7.55 -130.65 -2.31
N TYR A 96 -7.33 -131.96 -2.23
CA TYR A 96 -8.38 -132.98 -2.23
C TYR A 96 -9.36 -132.80 -1.07
N LEU A 97 -8.87 -132.54 0.16
CA LEU A 97 -9.73 -132.23 1.31
C LEU A 97 -10.43 -130.87 1.19
N GLU A 98 -9.74 -129.83 0.72
CA GLU A 98 -10.32 -128.50 0.51
C GLU A 98 -11.41 -128.49 -0.55
N ASP A 99 -11.29 -129.35 -1.56
CA ASP A 99 -12.32 -129.57 -2.59
C ASP A 99 -13.51 -130.36 -2.03
N ILE A 100 -13.27 -131.39 -1.20
CA ILE A 100 -14.34 -132.10 -0.45
C ILE A 100 -15.13 -131.15 0.45
N ILE A 101 -14.45 -130.24 1.14
CA ILE A 101 -15.06 -129.26 2.06
C ILE A 101 -15.67 -128.09 1.28
N GLY A 102 -15.17 -127.80 0.07
CA GLY A 102 -15.61 -126.71 -0.79
C GLY A 102 -14.98 -125.34 -0.47
N SER A 103 -13.92 -125.30 0.34
CA SER A 103 -13.22 -124.07 0.75
C SER A 103 -12.38 -123.44 -0.37
N SER A 104 -12.04 -124.21 -1.40
CA SER A 104 -11.33 -123.76 -2.61
C SER A 104 -12.03 -122.57 -3.31
N ARG A 105 -13.36 -122.47 -3.21
CA ARG A 105 -14.20 -121.43 -3.83
C ARG A 105 -13.93 -120.02 -3.31
N PHE A 106 -13.38 -119.88 -2.10
CA PHE A 106 -13.18 -118.57 -1.45
C PHE A 106 -11.81 -117.93 -1.70
N LYS A 107 -10.85 -118.66 -2.29
CA LYS A 107 -9.49 -118.16 -2.53
C LYS A 107 -9.48 -116.94 -3.47
N GLN A 108 -10.15 -117.03 -4.63
CA GLN A 108 -10.18 -115.94 -5.61
C GLN A 108 -10.86 -114.65 -5.11
N PRO A 109 -12.06 -114.70 -4.47
CA PRO A 109 -12.66 -113.51 -3.87
C PRO A 109 -11.77 -112.82 -2.83
N LEU A 110 -11.08 -113.59 -1.98
CA LEU A 110 -10.20 -113.04 -0.94
C LEU A 110 -9.03 -112.23 -1.55
N THR A 111 -8.43 -112.73 -2.63
CA THR A 111 -7.36 -112.01 -3.34
C THR A 111 -7.88 -110.69 -3.92
N ILE A 112 -9.06 -110.69 -4.55
CA ILE A 112 -9.66 -109.47 -5.12
C ILE A 112 -9.94 -108.43 -4.03
N PHE A 113 -10.43 -108.85 -2.86
CA PHE A 113 -10.67 -107.96 -1.73
C PHE A 113 -9.36 -107.42 -1.12
N ALA A 114 -8.31 -108.24 -1.03
CA ALA A 114 -7.00 -107.81 -0.56
C ALA A 114 -6.43 -106.69 -1.46
N ASP A 115 -6.43 -106.89 -2.78
CA ASP A 115 -6.00 -105.88 -3.75
C ASP A 115 -6.84 -104.60 -3.68
N ARG A 116 -8.14 -104.74 -3.35
CA ARG A 116 -9.01 -103.58 -3.18
C ARG A 116 -8.66 -102.78 -1.92
N ILE A 117 -8.32 -103.45 -0.82
CA ILE A 117 -7.91 -102.80 0.43
C ILE A 117 -6.58 -102.06 0.22
N GLU A 118 -5.61 -102.67 -0.45
CA GLU A 118 -4.33 -102.02 -0.75
C GLU A 118 -4.52 -100.74 -1.57
N ARG A 119 -5.30 -100.79 -2.65
CA ARG A 119 -5.60 -99.58 -3.46
C ARG A 119 -6.28 -98.48 -2.66
N LEU A 120 -7.19 -98.83 -1.74
CA LEU A 120 -7.85 -97.84 -0.89
C LEU A 120 -6.89 -97.24 0.15
N ASN A 121 -5.93 -98.03 0.65
CA ASN A 121 -4.90 -97.54 1.55
C ASN A 121 -3.93 -96.58 0.83
N ASP A 122 -3.55 -96.86 -0.41
CA ASP A 122 -2.72 -95.95 -1.21
C ASP A 122 -3.42 -94.61 -1.46
N LEU A 123 -4.71 -94.66 -1.84
CA LEU A 123 -5.55 -93.48 -2.00
C LEU A 123 -5.66 -92.67 -0.70
N ARG A 124 -5.87 -93.35 0.44
CA ARG A 124 -5.92 -92.70 1.75
C ARG A 124 -4.60 -92.02 2.07
N LEU A 125 -3.47 -92.70 1.83
CA LEU A 125 -2.14 -92.16 2.10
C LEU A 125 -1.90 -90.91 1.25
N GLU A 126 -2.20 -90.96 -0.05
CA GLU A 126 -2.08 -89.84 -0.97
C GLU A 126 -2.86 -88.61 -0.47
N LYS A 127 -4.15 -88.79 -0.13
CA LYS A 127 -5.00 -87.70 0.39
C LYS A 127 -4.46 -87.15 1.71
N LEU A 128 -3.97 -88.00 2.59
CA LEU A 128 -3.40 -87.59 3.87
C LEU A 128 -2.12 -86.76 3.67
N THR A 129 -1.24 -87.14 2.75
CA THR A 129 -0.08 -86.32 2.38
C THR A 129 -0.49 -84.96 1.81
N ARG A 130 -1.51 -84.90 0.96
CA ARG A 130 -2.01 -83.63 0.42
C ARG A 130 -2.57 -82.73 1.52
N VAL A 131 -3.36 -83.27 2.44
CA VAL A 131 -3.89 -82.52 3.59
C VAL A 131 -2.76 -81.98 4.45
N LYS A 132 -1.76 -82.80 4.77
CA LYS A 132 -0.58 -82.36 5.56
C LYS A 132 0.24 -81.27 4.86
N ALA A 133 0.35 -81.32 3.53
CA ALA A 133 1.02 -80.26 2.78
C ALA A 133 0.25 -78.93 2.88
N VAL A 134 -1.06 -78.98 2.69
CA VAL A 134 -1.93 -77.79 2.81
C VAL A 134 -1.98 -77.25 4.25
N GLU A 135 -1.96 -78.12 5.27
CA GLU A 135 -1.88 -77.71 6.67
C GLU A 135 -0.56 -76.97 6.94
N LYS A 136 0.57 -77.50 6.47
CA LYS A 136 1.87 -76.80 6.60
C LYS A 136 1.86 -75.44 5.90
N GLU A 137 1.35 -75.36 4.67
CA GLU A 137 1.23 -74.10 3.94
C GLU A 137 0.33 -73.10 4.69
N LYS A 138 -0.79 -73.56 5.26
CA LYS A 138 -1.68 -72.73 6.08
C LYS A 138 -0.96 -72.20 7.32
N ASP A 139 -0.23 -73.06 8.04
CA ASP A 139 0.46 -72.70 9.27
C ASP A 139 1.61 -71.71 9.00
N GLU A 140 2.35 -71.90 7.90
CA GLU A 140 3.38 -70.96 7.45
C GLU A 140 2.78 -69.59 7.09
N LEU A 141 1.61 -69.56 6.44
CA LEU A 141 0.92 -68.32 6.07
C LEU A 141 0.21 -67.64 7.25
N GLU A 142 -0.07 -68.35 8.34
CA GLU A 142 -0.76 -67.79 9.50
C GLU A 142 0.08 -66.71 10.20
N GLY A 143 1.41 -66.88 10.26
CA GLY A 143 2.34 -65.87 10.77
C GLY A 143 2.27 -64.57 9.96
N VAL A 144 2.42 -64.67 8.63
CA VAL A 144 2.37 -63.53 7.71
C VAL A 144 1.01 -62.84 7.75
N ARG A 145 -0.08 -63.60 7.82
CA ARG A 145 -1.43 -63.07 8.00
C ARG A 145 -1.56 -62.29 9.30
N ASN A 146 -1.06 -62.83 10.42
CA ASN A 146 -1.17 -62.20 11.72
C ASN A 146 -0.35 -60.91 11.80
N GLU A 147 0.84 -60.86 11.18
CA GLU A 147 1.65 -59.66 11.05
C GLU A 147 0.94 -58.59 10.19
N ALA A 148 0.38 -58.97 9.04
CA ALA A 148 -0.38 -58.07 8.18
C ALA A 148 -1.62 -57.52 8.89
N MET A 149 -2.36 -58.36 9.60
CA MET A 149 -3.51 -57.94 10.42
C MET A 149 -3.09 -57.04 11.58
N GLY A 150 -1.95 -57.32 12.22
CA GLY A 150 -1.35 -56.49 13.25
C GLY A 150 -0.99 -55.11 12.72
N TYR A 151 -0.33 -55.05 11.56
CA TYR A 151 0.00 -53.80 10.87
C TYR A 151 -1.26 -52.99 10.54
N LEU A 152 -2.29 -53.61 9.94
CA LEU A 152 -3.54 -52.94 9.62
C LEU A 152 -4.26 -52.41 10.87
N ARG A 153 -4.25 -53.15 11.97
CA ARG A 153 -4.78 -52.69 13.27
C ARG A 153 -3.99 -51.48 13.78
N LEU A 154 -2.67 -51.52 13.71
CA LEU A 154 -1.80 -50.43 14.16
C LEU A 154 -2.02 -49.17 13.31
N VAL A 155 -2.09 -49.31 11.98
CA VAL A 155 -2.39 -48.22 11.05
C VAL A 155 -3.76 -47.62 11.35
N ASN A 156 -4.79 -48.44 11.57
CA ASN A 156 -6.11 -47.97 11.96
C ASN A 156 -6.07 -47.20 13.30
N GLN A 157 -5.29 -47.65 14.27
CA GLN A 157 -5.12 -46.98 15.55
C GLN A 157 -4.39 -45.64 15.40
N VAL A 158 -3.32 -45.59 14.60
CA VAL A 158 -2.60 -44.35 14.27
C VAL A 158 -3.52 -43.35 13.57
N ILE A 159 -4.34 -43.80 12.60
CA ILE A 159 -5.31 -42.94 11.92
C ILE A 159 -6.35 -42.41 12.91
N ARG A 160 -6.89 -43.25 13.80
CA ARG A 160 -7.81 -42.80 14.86
C ARG A 160 -7.18 -41.75 15.77
N MET A 161 -5.94 -41.97 16.24
CA MET A 161 -5.23 -41.02 17.08
C MET A 161 -4.95 -39.70 16.33
N LYS A 162 -4.56 -39.77 15.05
CA LYS A 162 -4.38 -38.57 14.20
C LYS A 162 -5.70 -37.81 14.03
N ASN A 163 -6.82 -38.50 13.79
CA ASN A 163 -8.12 -37.85 13.70
C ASN A 163 -8.53 -37.15 14.99
N ILE A 164 -8.28 -37.77 16.15
CA ILE A 164 -8.54 -37.14 17.45
C ILE A 164 -7.66 -35.90 17.64
N LEU A 165 -6.37 -35.98 17.31
CA LEU A 165 -5.45 -34.83 17.36
C LEU A 165 -5.93 -33.70 16.46
N PHE A 166 -6.33 -34.00 15.22
CA PHE A 166 -6.85 -33.00 14.29
C PHE A 166 -8.14 -32.37 14.80
N GLN A 167 -9.06 -33.16 15.36
CA GLN A 167 -10.28 -32.64 15.98
C GLN A 167 -9.97 -31.71 17.16
N GLN A 168 -9.01 -32.07 18.01
CA GLN A 168 -8.60 -31.24 19.14
C GLN A 168 -7.94 -29.93 18.67
N ASN A 169 -7.06 -29.99 17.68
CA ASN A 169 -6.43 -28.80 17.11
C ASN A 169 -7.49 -27.90 16.47
N LEU A 170 -8.41 -28.48 15.70
CA LEU A 170 -9.48 -27.75 15.04
C LEU A 170 -10.45 -27.11 16.06
N ALA A 171 -10.70 -27.77 17.19
CA ALA A 171 -11.47 -27.18 18.29
C ALA A 171 -10.74 -26.00 18.96
N LYS A 172 -9.42 -26.11 19.19
CA LYS A 172 -8.60 -25.01 19.71
C LYS A 172 -8.59 -23.80 18.76
N GLU A 173 -8.36 -24.04 17.48
CA GLU A 173 -8.39 -22.99 16.46
C GLU A 173 -9.77 -22.34 16.36
N ARG A 174 -10.85 -23.13 16.39
CA ARG A 174 -12.22 -22.59 16.42
C ARG A 174 -12.49 -21.74 17.66
N ALA A 175 -11.98 -22.13 18.83
CA ALA A 175 -12.10 -21.36 20.05
C ALA A 175 -11.33 -20.03 19.95
N ALA A 176 -10.10 -20.05 19.44
CA ALA A 176 -9.31 -18.86 19.18
C ALA A 176 -10.01 -17.91 18.19
N VAL A 177 -10.52 -18.44 17.07
CA VAL A 177 -11.28 -17.67 16.08
C VAL A 177 -12.55 -17.06 16.68
N SER A 178 -13.26 -17.79 17.54
CA SER A 178 -14.44 -17.27 18.24
C SER A 178 -14.09 -16.12 19.18
N GLU A 179 -12.98 -16.24 19.92
CA GLU A 179 -12.50 -15.18 20.81
C GLU A 179 -12.03 -13.94 20.02
N THR A 180 -11.29 -14.13 18.93
CA THR A 180 -10.89 -13.01 18.06
C THR A 180 -12.10 -12.35 17.42
N ASN A 181 -13.11 -13.11 16.98
CA ASN A 181 -14.34 -12.56 16.42
C ASN A 181 -15.13 -11.75 17.44
N LYS A 182 -15.18 -12.17 18.71
CA LYS A 182 -15.76 -11.37 19.80
C LYS A 182 -14.99 -10.05 20.00
N ARG A 183 -13.66 -10.09 19.99
CA ARG A 183 -12.82 -8.87 20.09
C ARG A 183 -13.04 -7.93 18.90
N ILE A 184 -13.12 -8.49 17.68
CA ILE A 184 -13.43 -7.72 16.47
C ILE A 184 -14.81 -7.07 16.58
N ALA A 185 -15.83 -7.79 17.06
CA ALA A 185 -17.17 -7.24 17.23
C ALA A 185 -17.21 -6.08 18.25
N VAL A 186 -16.46 -6.17 19.36
CA VAL A 186 -16.31 -5.09 20.33
C VAL A 186 -15.62 -3.88 19.71
N VAL A 187 -14.50 -4.08 19.01
CA VAL A 187 -13.79 -2.97 18.34
C VAL A 187 -14.64 -2.35 17.22
N GLN A 188 -15.44 -3.15 16.51
CA GLN A 188 -16.38 -2.66 15.50
C GLN A 188 -17.49 -1.81 16.12
N SER A 189 -18.07 -2.21 17.26
CA SER A 189 -19.08 -1.41 17.95
C SER A 189 -18.50 -0.10 18.49
N GLU A 190 -17.28 -0.12 19.03
CA GLU A 190 -16.54 1.09 19.43
C GLU A 190 -16.23 2.00 18.23
N CYS A 191 -15.85 1.44 17.09
CA CYS A 191 -15.65 2.23 15.86
C CYS A 191 -16.95 2.84 15.36
N GLN A 192 -18.08 2.11 15.45
CA GLN A 192 -19.40 2.62 15.06
C GLN A 192 -19.88 3.74 15.98
N THR A 193 -19.69 3.63 17.30
CA THR A 193 -20.05 4.71 18.24
C THR A 193 -19.17 5.94 18.05
N LEU A 194 -17.86 5.76 17.84
CA LEU A 194 -16.94 6.85 17.49
C LEU A 194 -17.30 7.50 16.15
N ALA A 195 -17.66 6.71 15.14
CA ALA A 195 -18.09 7.23 13.84
C ALA A 195 -19.42 7.99 13.92
N ALA A 196 -20.38 7.51 14.73
CA ALA A 196 -21.63 8.21 15.00
C ALA A 196 -21.38 9.55 15.72
N GLY A 197 -20.54 9.57 16.76
CA GLY A 197 -20.16 10.80 17.46
C GLY A 197 -19.37 11.78 16.59
N LEU A 198 -18.60 11.28 15.61
CA LEU A 198 -17.90 12.12 14.64
C LEU A 198 -18.87 12.70 13.59
N LYS A 199 -19.88 11.93 13.17
CA LYS A 199 -20.96 12.43 12.31
C LYS A 199 -21.79 13.51 13.01
N GLU A 200 -22.18 13.29 14.26
CA GLU A 200 -22.93 14.27 15.07
C GLU A 200 -22.13 15.58 15.22
N LYS A 201 -20.86 15.49 15.63
CA LYS A 201 -19.99 16.67 15.73
C LYS A 201 -19.73 17.34 14.39
N SER A 202 -19.61 16.59 13.29
CA SER A 202 -19.48 17.19 11.96
C SER A 202 -20.76 17.88 11.48
N ALA A 203 -21.93 17.37 11.88
CA ALA A 203 -23.21 18.01 11.58
C ALA A 203 -23.40 19.29 12.41
N ASP A 204 -22.97 19.31 13.67
CA ASP A 204 -22.97 20.52 14.49
C ASP A 204 -21.97 21.56 13.97
N LEU A 205 -20.82 21.11 13.48
CA LEU A 205 -19.83 21.98 12.83
C LEU A 205 -20.40 22.57 11.54
N ALA A 206 -21.07 21.78 10.70
CA ALA A 206 -21.73 22.27 9.49
C ALA A 206 -22.85 23.28 9.82
N LYS A 207 -23.68 23.02 10.84
CA LYS A 207 -24.71 23.98 11.29
C LYS A 207 -24.09 25.30 11.74
N THR A 208 -23.04 25.24 12.56
CA THR A 208 -22.35 26.44 13.05
C THR A 208 -21.59 27.19 11.95
N GLU A 209 -21.06 26.49 10.94
CA GLU A 209 -20.50 27.09 9.73
C GLU A 209 -21.58 27.80 8.90
N THR A 210 -22.77 27.20 8.74
CA THR A 210 -23.88 27.88 8.04
C THR A 210 -24.39 29.10 8.80
N GLU A 211 -24.46 29.03 10.13
CA GLU A 211 -24.80 30.19 10.97
C GLU A 211 -23.74 31.29 10.88
N ARG A 212 -22.45 30.91 10.81
CA ARG A 212 -21.34 31.83 10.56
C ARG A 212 -21.48 32.50 9.20
N ASP A 213 -21.74 31.74 8.15
CA ASP A 213 -21.83 32.28 6.79
C ASP A 213 -22.99 33.27 6.67
N GLN A 214 -24.15 32.94 7.25
CA GLN A 214 -25.29 33.85 7.34
C GLN A 214 -24.97 35.11 8.17
N LEU A 215 -24.18 34.97 9.25
CA LEU A 215 -23.75 36.12 10.06
C LEU A 215 -22.70 36.98 9.38
N VAL A 216 -21.77 36.39 8.62
CA VAL A 216 -20.79 37.10 7.79
C VAL A 216 -21.52 37.87 6.71
N GLU A 217 -22.50 37.26 6.04
CA GLU A 217 -23.31 37.93 5.03
C GLU A 217 -24.07 39.11 5.65
N ARG A 218 -24.78 38.90 6.77
CA ARG A 218 -25.45 39.99 7.52
C ARG A 218 -24.48 41.08 7.98
N HIS A 219 -23.27 40.72 8.42
CA HIS A 219 -22.27 41.69 8.85
C HIS A 219 -21.71 42.49 7.68
N THR A 220 -21.49 41.86 6.53
CA THR A 220 -21.09 42.56 5.31
C THR A 220 -22.18 43.50 4.80
N GLU A 221 -23.45 43.10 4.90
CA GLU A 221 -24.60 43.96 4.59
C GLU A 221 -24.71 45.13 5.57
N LEU A 222 -24.54 44.88 6.88
CA LEU A 222 -24.51 45.92 7.90
C LEU A 222 -23.35 46.89 7.70
N LEU A 223 -22.16 46.41 7.30
CA LEU A 223 -21.01 47.26 6.99
C LEU A 223 -21.23 48.08 5.71
N LYS A 224 -21.88 47.52 4.69
CA LYS A 224 -22.32 48.27 3.49
C LYS A 224 -23.30 49.37 3.87
N ARG A 225 -24.35 49.03 4.63
CA ARG A 225 -25.32 50.00 5.17
C ARG A 225 -24.63 51.05 6.03
N HIS A 226 -23.69 50.66 6.88
CA HIS A 226 -22.91 51.59 7.71
C HIS A 226 -22.11 52.58 6.85
N ARG A 227 -21.44 52.12 5.80
CA ARG A 227 -20.72 52.98 4.85
C ARG A 227 -21.65 53.89 4.07
N GLU A 228 -22.76 53.38 3.57
CA GLU A 228 -23.77 54.16 2.84
C GLU A 228 -24.39 55.24 3.73
N THR A 229 -24.73 54.92 4.97
CA THR A 229 -25.30 55.88 5.93
C THR A 229 -24.26 56.92 6.35
N LYS A 230 -22.99 56.51 6.49
CA LYS A 230 -21.88 57.43 6.76
C LYS A 230 -21.61 58.39 5.59
N ASN A 231 -21.66 57.90 4.35
CA ASN A 231 -21.49 58.72 3.15
C ASN A 231 -22.65 59.72 3.00
N LYS A 232 -23.91 59.26 3.17
CA LYS A 232 -25.08 60.13 3.20
C LYS A 232 -24.97 61.19 4.29
N PHE A 233 -24.50 60.82 5.48
CA PHE A 233 -24.25 61.79 6.55
C PHE A 233 -23.18 62.82 6.18
N SER A 234 -22.09 62.42 5.53
CA SER A 234 -21.07 63.38 5.05
C SER A 234 -21.58 64.30 3.94
N GLU A 235 -22.46 63.81 3.05
CA GLU A 235 -23.12 64.61 2.03
C GLU A 235 -24.06 65.65 2.65
N PHE A 236 -24.85 65.27 3.66
CA PHE A 236 -25.68 66.21 4.41
C PHE A 236 -24.86 67.28 5.14
N VAL A 237 -23.70 66.92 5.71
CA VAL A 237 -22.81 67.90 6.36
C VAL A 237 -22.23 68.89 5.34
N ALA A 238 -21.87 68.43 4.14
CA ALA A 238 -21.38 69.31 3.08
C ALA A 238 -22.48 70.27 2.57
N GLU A 239 -23.70 69.76 2.40
CA GLU A 239 -24.84 70.56 1.94
C GLU A 239 -25.32 71.57 3.01
N ASP A 240 -25.29 71.20 4.30
CA ASP A 240 -25.52 72.13 5.42
C ASP A 240 -24.50 73.28 5.41
N GLY A 241 -23.21 72.99 5.17
CA GLY A 241 -22.19 74.03 5.01
C GLY A 241 -22.48 75.00 3.86
N ARG A 242 -22.85 74.46 2.69
CA ARG A 242 -23.18 75.26 1.49
C ARG A 242 -24.39 76.17 1.71
N LEU A 243 -25.45 75.64 2.33
CA LEU A 243 -26.67 76.41 2.62
C LEU A 243 -26.45 77.46 3.73
N ARG A 244 -25.60 77.20 4.72
CA ARG A 244 -25.23 78.21 5.74
C ARG A 244 -24.44 79.36 5.14
N ASP A 245 -23.54 79.09 4.19
CA ASP A 245 -22.81 80.13 3.46
C ASP A 245 -23.73 80.97 2.58
N GLU A 246 -24.67 80.32 1.88
CA GLU A 246 -25.70 80.99 1.07
C GLU A 246 -26.63 81.85 1.95
N HIS A 247 -27.05 81.34 3.12
CA HIS A 247 -27.83 82.08 4.11
C HIS A 247 -27.09 83.34 4.60
N ALA A 248 -25.82 83.21 4.95
CA ALA A 248 -24.99 84.31 5.40
C ALA A 248 -24.85 85.39 4.31
N HIS A 249 -24.65 84.98 3.06
CA HIS A 249 -24.55 85.88 1.91
C HIS A 249 -25.86 86.64 1.64
N VAL A 250 -27.00 85.94 1.59
CA VAL A 250 -28.33 86.56 1.37
C VAL A 250 -28.69 87.50 2.52
N LYS A 251 -28.41 87.11 3.77
CA LYS A 251 -28.62 87.95 4.95
C LYS A 251 -27.76 89.21 4.96
N ALA A 252 -26.50 89.11 4.53
CA ALA A 252 -25.61 90.27 4.38
C ALA A 252 -26.09 91.21 3.26
N MET A 253 -26.56 90.66 2.13
CA MET A 253 -27.12 91.42 1.02
C MET A 253 -28.40 92.16 1.42
N GLY A 254 -29.32 91.49 2.12
CA GLY A 254 -30.54 92.10 2.65
C GLY A 254 -30.24 93.30 3.57
N ARG A 255 -29.26 93.16 4.49
CA ARG A 255 -28.83 94.26 5.38
C ARG A 255 -28.24 95.46 4.62
N ARG A 256 -27.50 95.22 3.54
CA ARG A 256 -26.96 96.30 2.67
C ARG A 256 -28.09 97.03 1.95
N LEU A 257 -29.03 96.29 1.36
CA LEU A 257 -30.20 96.85 0.68
C LEU A 257 -31.09 97.65 1.63
N THR A 258 -31.33 97.19 2.87
CA THR A 258 -32.12 97.95 3.85
C THR A 258 -31.48 99.30 4.20
N LYS A 259 -30.16 99.34 4.37
CA LYS A 259 -29.44 100.61 4.66
C LYS A 259 -29.48 101.57 3.46
N ALA A 260 -29.34 101.05 2.24
CA ALA A 260 -29.43 101.85 1.02
C ALA A 260 -30.85 102.43 0.83
N LEU A 261 -31.88 101.62 1.09
CA LEU A 261 -33.28 102.00 0.99
C LEU A 261 -33.66 103.09 2.00
N GLN A 262 -33.15 103.01 3.23
CA GLN A 262 -33.37 104.03 4.25
C GLN A 262 -32.70 105.37 3.89
N ALA A 263 -31.51 105.33 3.28
CA ALA A 263 -30.86 106.54 2.78
C ALA A 263 -31.63 107.19 1.62
N GLU A 264 -32.20 106.40 0.70
CA GLU A 264 -33.00 106.92 -0.41
C GLU A 264 -34.39 107.42 0.04
N ARG A 265 -35.02 106.79 1.05
CA ARG A 265 -36.28 107.29 1.64
C ARG A 265 -36.10 108.65 2.33
N ASN A 266 -35.00 108.84 3.07
CA ASN A 266 -34.71 110.13 3.70
C ASN A 266 -34.52 111.25 2.65
N LYS A 267 -33.86 110.94 1.51
CA LYS A 267 -33.75 111.88 0.38
C LYS A 267 -35.10 112.21 -0.24
N LEU A 268 -36.04 111.27 -0.23
CA LEU A 268 -37.40 111.43 -0.75
C LEU A 268 -38.23 112.39 0.12
N GLU A 269 -38.17 112.25 1.45
CA GLU A 269 -38.83 113.15 2.40
C GLU A 269 -38.28 114.58 2.34
N GLU A 270 -36.96 114.75 2.18
CA GLU A 270 -36.35 116.08 1.99
C GLU A 270 -36.83 116.75 0.69
N MET A 271 -37.05 115.98 -0.37
CA MET A 271 -37.50 116.51 -1.67
C MET A 271 -38.99 116.88 -1.69
N GLU A 272 -39.80 116.32 -0.79
CA GLU A 272 -41.25 116.60 -0.68
C GLU A 272 -41.56 117.94 0.00
N ARG A 273 -40.66 118.47 0.83
CA ARG A 273 -40.84 119.77 1.52
C ARG A 273 -40.50 121.00 0.67
N LEU A 274 -39.67 120.83 -0.36
CA LEU A 274 -39.18 121.90 -1.23
C LEU A 274 -40.26 122.68 -2.04
N PRO A 275 -41.39 122.11 -2.49
CA PRO A 275 -42.36 122.83 -3.33
C PRO A 275 -43.04 124.01 -2.62
N GLN A 276 -43.36 123.88 -1.33
CA GLN A 276 -44.11 124.90 -0.57
C GLN A 276 -43.28 126.17 -0.30
N GLU A 277 -41.97 126.04 -0.03
CA GLU A 277 -41.10 127.19 0.15
C GLU A 277 -40.82 127.92 -1.18
N THR A 278 -40.86 127.20 -2.30
CA THR A 278 -40.48 127.70 -3.61
C THR A 278 -41.56 128.60 -4.25
N GLU A 279 -42.85 128.33 -4.01
CA GLU A 279 -43.94 129.17 -4.52
C GLU A 279 -43.95 130.59 -3.93
N SER A 280 -43.64 130.73 -2.63
CA SER A 280 -43.58 132.02 -1.96
C SER A 280 -42.50 132.95 -2.56
N ARG A 281 -41.37 132.38 -3.00
CA ARG A 281 -40.27 133.10 -3.67
C ARG A 281 -40.62 133.51 -5.10
N LYS A 282 -41.43 132.73 -5.81
CA LYS A 282 -41.83 133.01 -7.20
C LYS A 282 -42.60 134.33 -7.33
N LEU A 283 -43.50 134.61 -6.39
CA LEU A 283 -44.31 135.83 -6.35
C LEU A 283 -43.49 137.12 -6.15
N ALA A 284 -42.36 137.04 -5.44
CA ALA A 284 -41.47 138.20 -5.23
C ALA A 284 -40.65 138.55 -6.48
N ILE A 285 -40.21 137.53 -7.23
CA ILE A 285 -39.36 137.65 -8.43
C ILE A 285 -40.12 138.29 -9.61
N LEU A 286 -41.41 137.99 -9.76
CA LEU A 286 -42.23 138.55 -10.86
C LEU A 286 -42.35 140.09 -10.80
N LYS A 287 -42.28 140.70 -9.61
CA LYS A 287 -42.30 142.17 -9.46
C LYS A 287 -40.99 142.82 -9.92
N GLN A 288 -39.85 142.15 -9.76
CA GLN A 288 -38.53 142.68 -10.15
C GLN A 288 -38.27 142.59 -11.66
N LEU A 289 -38.92 141.67 -12.37
CA LEU A 289 -38.77 141.48 -13.81
C LEU A 289 -39.34 142.64 -14.64
N ALA A 290 -40.46 143.23 -14.21
CA ALA A 290 -41.13 144.31 -14.94
C ALA A 290 -40.27 145.59 -15.04
N GLU A 291 -39.47 145.91 -14.03
CA GLU A 291 -38.61 147.10 -14.00
C GLU A 291 -37.36 146.96 -14.90
N LEU A 292 -36.90 145.73 -15.14
CA LEU A 292 -35.69 145.46 -15.94
C LEU A 292 -35.94 145.47 -17.46
N GLU A 293 -37.13 145.10 -17.93
CA GLU A 293 -37.46 145.04 -19.36
C GLU A 293 -37.42 146.41 -20.06
N GLU A 294 -37.73 147.48 -19.33
CA GLU A 294 -37.69 148.85 -19.85
C GLU A 294 -36.25 149.31 -20.16
N THR A 295 -35.26 148.79 -19.43
CA THR A 295 -33.84 149.12 -19.60
C THR A 295 -33.17 148.37 -20.76
N LYS A 296 -33.69 147.19 -21.14
CA LYS A 296 -33.11 146.29 -22.15
C LYS A 296 -33.22 146.83 -23.58
N LYS A 297 -34.36 147.41 -23.96
CA LYS A 297 -34.62 147.88 -25.34
C LYS A 297 -33.60 148.91 -25.86
N LYS A 298 -32.95 149.65 -24.98
CA LYS A 298 -31.96 150.68 -25.35
C LYS A 298 -30.61 150.10 -25.78
N HIS A 299 -30.24 148.91 -25.29
CA HIS A 299 -28.92 148.34 -25.56
C HIS A 299 -28.91 147.36 -26.76
N GLU A 300 -30.05 146.76 -27.15
CA GLU A 300 -30.13 145.74 -28.23
C GLU A 300 -29.70 146.26 -29.61
N LEU A 301 -29.91 147.56 -29.85
CA LEU A 301 -29.46 148.24 -31.08
C LEU A 301 -27.94 148.24 -31.26
N ALA A 302 -27.15 148.15 -30.18
CA ALA A 302 -25.68 148.19 -30.25
C ALA A 302 -25.03 146.81 -30.51
N TYR A 303 -25.78 145.72 -30.40
CA TYR A 303 -25.25 144.35 -30.45
C TYR A 303 -25.15 143.78 -31.88
N GLN A 304 -26.07 144.14 -32.78
CA GLN A 304 -26.16 143.58 -34.13
C GLN A 304 -24.91 143.84 -34.98
N GLU A 305 -24.20 144.97 -34.79
CA GLU A 305 -22.98 145.30 -35.53
C GLU A 305 -21.77 144.41 -35.20
N THR A 306 -21.78 143.69 -34.07
CA THR A 306 -20.62 142.91 -33.61
C THR A 306 -20.63 141.44 -34.05
N VAL A 307 -21.78 140.88 -34.42
CA VAL A 307 -21.98 139.46 -34.75
C VAL A 307 -21.34 139.07 -36.09
N ASP A 308 -21.35 139.97 -37.08
CA ASP A 308 -20.87 139.66 -38.43
C ASP A 308 -19.35 139.45 -38.51
N SER A 309 -18.58 139.88 -37.49
CA SER A 309 -17.12 139.71 -37.47
C SER A 309 -16.64 138.31 -37.05
N LEU A 310 -17.46 137.54 -36.32
CA LEU A 310 -17.04 136.30 -35.65
C LEU A 310 -17.28 135.01 -36.44
N ALA A 311 -18.00 135.06 -37.57
CA ALA A 311 -18.25 133.89 -38.41
C ALA A 311 -17.00 133.36 -39.15
N LYS A 312 -15.89 134.11 -39.16
CA LYS A 312 -14.66 133.75 -39.90
C LYS A 312 -13.64 132.92 -39.10
N GLU A 313 -13.77 132.81 -37.77
CA GLU A 313 -12.72 132.21 -36.92
C GLU A 313 -12.97 130.72 -36.54
N THR A 314 -14.15 130.15 -36.77
CA THR A 314 -14.54 128.79 -36.29
C THR A 314 -14.32 127.62 -37.26
N ALA A 315 -13.81 127.86 -38.48
CA ALA A 315 -13.57 126.82 -39.50
C ALA A 315 -12.45 125.78 -39.21
N PRO A 316 -11.32 126.08 -38.53
CA PRO A 316 -10.16 125.17 -38.51
C PRO A 316 -10.26 123.98 -37.52
N LEU A 317 -11.17 124.02 -36.55
CA LEU A 317 -11.28 122.97 -35.53
C LEU A 317 -12.09 121.74 -36.00
N ARG A 318 -12.94 121.86 -37.03
CA ARG A 318 -13.76 120.73 -37.55
C ARG A 318 -12.94 119.68 -38.29
N VAL A 319 -11.89 120.09 -38.99
CA VAL A 319 -11.02 119.23 -39.80
C VAL A 319 -10.22 118.22 -38.96
N LYS A 320 -9.96 118.52 -37.68
CA LYS A 320 -9.15 117.65 -36.80
C LYS A 320 -9.89 116.41 -36.31
N VAL A 321 -11.23 116.42 -36.33
CA VAL A 321 -12.04 115.28 -35.84
C VAL A 321 -12.13 114.17 -36.89
N GLU A 322 -12.32 114.52 -38.17
CA GLU A 322 -12.40 113.56 -39.28
C GLU A 322 -11.08 112.81 -39.50
N ALA A 323 -9.94 113.48 -39.26
CA ALA A 323 -8.62 112.86 -39.40
C ALA A 323 -8.37 111.72 -38.39
N ALA A 324 -8.99 111.76 -37.21
CA ALA A 324 -8.78 110.76 -36.16
C ALA A 324 -9.56 109.46 -36.43
N GLU A 325 -10.80 109.55 -36.96
CA GLU A 325 -11.64 108.39 -37.30
C GLU A 325 -11.06 107.56 -38.45
N ALA A 326 -10.41 108.20 -39.43
CA ALA A 326 -9.74 107.53 -40.55
C ALA A 326 -8.57 106.61 -40.12
N THR A 327 -7.96 106.85 -38.94
CA THR A 327 -6.80 106.06 -38.47
C THR A 327 -7.17 104.77 -37.75
N LEU A 328 -8.44 104.56 -37.41
CA LEU A 328 -8.88 103.43 -36.59
C LEU A 328 -9.19 102.15 -37.40
N ALA A 329 -9.82 102.29 -38.57
CA ALA A 329 -10.24 101.18 -39.43
C ALA A 329 -9.13 100.18 -39.82
N PRO A 330 -7.91 100.60 -40.23
CA PRO A 330 -6.88 99.66 -40.68
C PRO A 330 -6.28 98.79 -39.55
N LEU A 331 -6.26 99.29 -38.31
CA LEU A 331 -5.73 98.55 -37.16
C LEU A 331 -6.59 97.36 -36.77
N GLN A 332 -7.89 97.41 -37.09
CA GLN A 332 -8.84 96.37 -36.72
C GLN A 332 -8.81 95.21 -37.73
N THR A 333 -8.69 95.51 -39.02
CA THR A 333 -8.55 94.50 -40.07
C THR A 333 -7.24 93.71 -39.93
N GLU A 334 -6.15 94.36 -39.51
CA GLU A 334 -4.87 93.68 -39.24
C GLU A 334 -4.96 92.65 -38.10
N ALA A 335 -5.79 92.88 -37.08
CA ALA A 335 -5.92 91.98 -35.94
C ALA A 335 -6.63 90.68 -36.30
N ASP A 336 -7.68 90.77 -37.12
CA ASP A 336 -8.47 89.61 -37.55
C ASP A 336 -7.69 88.70 -38.51
N GLU A 337 -6.91 89.29 -39.43
CA GLU A 337 -6.05 88.55 -40.36
C GLU A 337 -4.95 87.74 -39.65
N LEU A 338 -4.35 88.29 -38.58
CA LEU A 338 -3.31 87.61 -37.81
C LEU A 338 -3.88 86.45 -36.97
N SER A 339 -5.11 86.59 -36.46
CA SER A 339 -5.82 85.53 -35.73
C SER A 339 -6.13 84.32 -36.62
N GLY A 340 -6.55 84.56 -37.87
CA GLY A 340 -6.77 83.49 -38.86
C GLY A 340 -5.48 82.71 -39.18
N LYS A 341 -4.36 83.41 -39.34
CA LYS A 341 -3.03 82.79 -39.59
C LYS A 341 -2.58 81.90 -38.43
N LEU A 342 -2.80 82.31 -37.18
CA LEU A 342 -2.45 81.52 -36.00
C LEU A 342 -3.16 80.16 -35.95
N THR A 343 -4.43 80.13 -36.35
CA THR A 343 -5.23 78.90 -36.32
C THR A 343 -4.74 77.87 -37.33
N LEU A 344 -4.35 78.33 -38.53
CA LEU A 344 -3.82 77.48 -39.59
C LEU A 344 -2.46 76.88 -39.22
N GLU A 345 -1.55 77.69 -38.67
CA GLU A 345 -0.23 77.24 -38.23
C GLU A 345 -0.31 76.19 -37.09
N ARG A 346 -1.29 76.33 -36.17
CA ARG A 346 -1.54 75.34 -35.11
C ARG A 346 -1.99 73.99 -35.68
N GLN A 347 -2.90 73.99 -36.67
CA GLN A 347 -3.37 72.76 -37.31
C GLN A 347 -2.26 72.05 -38.10
N GLN A 348 -1.39 72.80 -38.77
CA GLN A 348 -0.24 72.25 -39.48
C GLN A 348 0.76 71.60 -38.51
N PHE A 349 1.04 72.24 -37.37
CA PHE A 349 1.89 71.70 -36.32
C PHE A 349 1.36 70.36 -35.77
N ASP A 350 0.06 70.26 -35.49
CA ASP A 350 -0.53 69.03 -34.95
C ASP A 350 -0.49 67.86 -35.94
N LEU A 351 -0.72 68.13 -37.24
CA LEU A 351 -0.61 67.11 -38.29
C LEU A 351 0.81 66.55 -38.43
N LEU A 352 1.83 67.42 -38.34
CA LEU A 352 3.24 67.01 -38.39
C LEU A 352 3.65 66.16 -37.18
N MET A 353 3.05 66.39 -36.01
CA MET A 353 3.33 65.62 -34.79
C MET A 353 2.62 64.27 -34.72
N ALA A 354 1.54 64.06 -35.49
CA ALA A 354 0.71 62.86 -35.39
C ALA A 354 1.45 61.56 -35.78
N GLY A 355 2.32 61.61 -36.79
CA GLY A 355 3.13 60.46 -37.23
C GLY A 355 4.15 60.03 -36.18
N GLN A 356 4.84 60.99 -35.56
CA GLN A 356 5.81 60.74 -34.50
C GLN A 356 5.15 60.16 -33.24
N ARG A 357 3.99 60.69 -32.83
CA ARG A 357 3.25 60.19 -31.64
C ARG A 357 2.84 58.72 -31.78
N ARG A 358 2.38 58.30 -32.97
CA ARG A 358 1.98 56.90 -33.22
C ARG A 358 3.16 55.92 -33.08
N GLU A 359 4.33 56.28 -33.60
CA GLU A 359 5.52 55.43 -33.48
C GLU A 359 6.12 55.46 -32.07
N GLN A 360 6.01 56.58 -31.35
CA GLN A 360 6.34 56.65 -29.91
C GLN A 360 5.44 55.73 -29.07
N GLU A 361 4.12 55.75 -29.28
CA GLU A 361 3.20 54.83 -28.59
C GLU A 361 3.53 53.36 -28.89
N ARG A 362 3.98 53.06 -30.11
CA ARG A 362 4.41 51.70 -30.50
C ARG A 362 5.70 51.30 -29.79
N ALA A 363 6.67 52.21 -29.68
CA ALA A 363 7.90 52.00 -28.92
C ALA A 363 7.62 51.79 -27.42
N ASP A 364 6.72 52.58 -26.83
CA ASP A 364 6.35 52.47 -25.42
C ASP A 364 5.63 51.14 -25.10
N LYS A 365 4.72 50.69 -25.96
CA LYS A 365 4.07 49.38 -25.83
C LYS A 365 5.09 48.23 -25.91
N ALA A 366 6.05 48.31 -26.84
CA ALA A 366 7.12 47.33 -26.95
C ALA A 366 8.05 47.33 -25.73
N ARG A 367 8.40 48.50 -25.18
CA ARG A 367 9.19 48.63 -23.92
C ARG A 367 8.46 48.04 -22.72
N GLN A 368 7.16 48.30 -22.59
CA GLN A 368 6.34 47.71 -21.51
C GLN A 368 6.31 46.18 -21.63
N GLY A 369 6.11 45.65 -22.84
CA GLY A 369 6.18 44.21 -23.11
C GLY A 369 7.54 43.60 -22.74
N ALA A 370 8.64 44.25 -23.13
CA ALA A 370 10.00 43.82 -22.79
C ALA A 370 10.24 43.80 -21.27
N SER A 371 9.81 44.84 -20.54
CA SER A 371 9.94 44.92 -19.08
C SER A 371 9.15 43.82 -18.34
N MET A 372 7.94 43.50 -18.82
CA MET A 372 7.14 42.40 -18.27
C MET A 372 7.77 41.02 -18.56
N ALA A 373 8.34 40.83 -19.74
CA ALA A 373 9.08 39.60 -20.07
C ALA A 373 10.38 39.48 -19.24
N GLN A 374 11.09 40.59 -19.00
CA GLN A 374 12.30 40.67 -18.19
C GLN A 374 12.04 40.29 -16.71
N THR A 375 10.95 40.79 -16.14
CA THR A 375 10.56 40.46 -14.75
C THR A 375 10.19 38.99 -14.59
N LYS A 376 9.44 38.42 -15.55
CA LYS A 376 9.16 36.97 -15.59
C LYS A 376 10.43 36.13 -15.73
N LEU A 377 11.36 36.59 -16.56
CA LEU A 377 12.66 35.95 -16.76
C LEU A 377 13.49 35.94 -15.48
N HIS A 378 13.58 37.05 -14.75
CA HIS A 378 14.28 37.10 -13.47
C HIS A 378 13.66 36.18 -12.42
N GLN A 379 12.32 36.07 -12.37
CA GLN A 379 11.65 35.11 -11.49
C GLN A 379 12.02 33.66 -11.85
N ARG A 380 12.00 33.31 -13.14
CA ARG A 380 12.34 31.95 -13.61
C ARG A 380 13.82 31.63 -13.43
N GLU A 381 14.70 32.61 -13.58
CA GLU A 381 16.13 32.47 -13.31
C GLU A 381 16.40 32.26 -11.81
N ALA A 382 15.66 32.93 -10.92
CA ALA A 382 15.75 32.69 -9.48
C ALA A 382 15.26 31.28 -9.10
N GLU A 383 14.10 30.85 -9.63
CA GLU A 383 13.59 29.48 -9.45
C GLU A 383 14.59 28.42 -9.97
N MET A 384 15.22 28.67 -11.12
CA MET A 384 16.25 27.79 -11.68
C MET A 384 17.51 27.77 -10.81
N ALA A 385 17.94 28.91 -10.28
CA ALA A 385 19.11 29.01 -9.41
C ALA A 385 18.90 28.23 -8.10
N GLU A 386 17.72 28.34 -7.48
CA GLU A 386 17.36 27.54 -6.31
C GLU A 386 17.33 26.03 -6.63
N ALA A 387 16.70 25.63 -7.73
CA ALA A 387 16.65 24.23 -8.14
C ALA A 387 18.04 23.65 -8.44
N LYS A 388 18.92 24.43 -9.09
CA LYS A 388 20.33 24.04 -9.35
C LYS A 388 21.16 24.03 -8.06
N GLN A 389 20.90 24.93 -7.11
CA GLN A 389 21.57 24.94 -5.80
C GLN A 389 21.22 23.70 -4.98
N ASN A 390 19.98 23.20 -5.07
CA ASN A 390 19.54 21.94 -4.44
C ASN A 390 20.24 20.70 -5.04
N LEU A 391 20.70 20.79 -6.28
CA LEU A 391 21.38 19.72 -7.02
C LEU A 391 22.91 19.80 -6.95
N ALA A 392 23.48 20.95 -6.58
CA ALA A 392 24.91 21.18 -6.61
C ALA A 392 25.63 20.38 -5.51
N PRO A 393 26.71 19.65 -5.84
CA PRO A 393 27.56 19.03 -4.83
C PRO A 393 28.36 20.12 -4.09
N SER A 394 28.26 20.15 -2.76
CA SER A 394 29.07 21.01 -1.90
C SER A 394 30.53 20.56 -1.95
N THR A 395 31.30 21.04 -2.92
CA THR A 395 32.76 20.81 -2.98
C THR A 395 33.55 22.12 -2.87
N THR A 396 32.90 23.28 -2.98
CA THR A 396 33.59 24.58 -2.99
C THR A 396 32.84 25.62 -2.18
N GLN A 397 33.01 25.60 -0.85
CA GLN A 397 33.30 26.76 0.03
C GLN A 397 32.81 26.52 1.48
N PRO A 398 33.71 26.51 2.49
CA PRO A 398 33.35 26.29 3.89
C PRO A 398 32.74 27.51 4.63
N ALA A 399 32.48 28.64 3.97
CA ALA A 399 32.28 29.93 4.64
C ALA A 399 30.82 30.44 4.81
N ARG A 400 29.78 29.72 4.35
CA ARG A 400 28.38 30.10 4.62
C ARG A 400 27.62 28.96 5.28
N ARG A 401 27.94 28.72 6.56
CA ARG A 401 27.36 27.64 7.38
C ARG A 401 25.92 27.88 7.87
N GLN A 402 25.33 29.06 7.63
CA GLN A 402 23.99 29.39 8.17
C GLN A 402 22.79 29.20 7.20
N SER A 403 22.99 28.82 5.94
CA SER A 403 21.91 28.46 5.01
C SER A 403 21.81 26.94 4.73
N SER A 404 22.37 26.12 5.61
CA SER A 404 22.85 24.75 5.38
C SER A 404 21.80 23.63 5.56
N GLN A 405 20.55 23.86 5.19
CA GLN A 405 19.55 22.78 5.07
C GLN A 405 19.24 22.40 3.62
N ILE A 406 19.63 23.25 2.65
CA ILE A 406 19.07 23.22 1.29
C ILE A 406 20.01 22.55 0.27
N GLY A 407 21.27 22.26 0.60
CA GLY A 407 22.27 21.73 -0.34
C GLY A 407 22.60 20.23 -0.28
N ASN A 408 21.69 19.34 0.16
CA ASN A 408 22.08 18.01 0.65
C ASN A 408 21.44 16.79 -0.04
N LEU A 409 20.74 16.94 -1.17
CA LEU A 409 20.06 15.79 -1.80
C LEU A 409 21.04 14.81 -2.46
N VAL A 410 21.99 15.28 -3.27
CA VAL A 410 22.96 14.41 -3.97
C VAL A 410 23.94 13.76 -3.00
N VAL A 411 24.47 14.54 -2.05
CA VAL A 411 25.40 14.04 -1.02
C VAL A 411 24.68 13.09 -0.05
N GLY A 412 23.45 13.44 0.36
CA GLY A 412 22.63 12.59 1.22
C GLY A 412 22.23 11.28 0.56
N LEU A 413 21.91 11.29 -0.75
CA LEU A 413 21.64 10.08 -1.52
C LEU A 413 22.91 9.23 -1.60
N ALA A 414 24.06 9.80 -1.96
CA ALA A 414 25.32 9.06 -2.03
C ALA A 414 25.73 8.43 -0.68
N ALA A 415 25.54 9.15 0.43
CA ALA A 415 25.78 8.63 1.77
C ALA A 415 24.81 7.48 2.11
N ALA A 416 23.50 7.69 1.93
CA ALA A 416 22.49 6.66 2.19
C ALA A 416 22.67 5.41 1.32
N THR A 417 23.16 5.55 0.09
CA THR A 417 23.45 4.40 -0.78
C THR A 417 24.70 3.65 -0.33
N ARG A 418 25.72 4.35 0.18
CA ARG A 418 26.90 3.70 0.80
C ARG A 418 26.49 2.91 2.05
N ASP A 419 25.75 3.56 2.96
CA ASP A 419 25.28 2.92 4.19
C ASP A 419 24.41 1.69 3.90
N LEU A 420 23.55 1.78 2.89
CA LEU A 420 22.71 0.67 2.44
C LEU A 420 23.53 -0.51 1.89
N ASN A 421 24.60 -0.23 1.15
CA ASN A 421 25.50 -1.27 0.66
C ASN A 421 26.29 -1.92 1.80
N GLU A 422 26.74 -1.16 2.79
CA GLU A 422 27.40 -1.70 3.99
C GLU A 422 26.45 -2.58 4.83
N VAL A 423 25.19 -2.19 4.98
CA VAL A 423 24.20 -3.00 5.69
C VAL A 423 23.92 -4.30 4.91
N ARG A 424 23.86 -4.24 3.58
CA ARG A 424 23.67 -5.44 2.73
C ARG A 424 24.85 -6.42 2.84
N THR A 425 26.08 -5.94 2.87
CA THR A 425 27.26 -6.83 3.03
C THR A 425 27.27 -7.46 4.42
N LYS A 426 27.01 -6.67 5.47
CA LYS A 426 26.91 -7.17 6.86
C LYS A 426 25.78 -8.19 7.03
N GLU A 427 24.61 -7.97 6.42
CA GLU A 427 23.50 -8.94 6.44
C GLU A 427 23.90 -10.25 5.76
N ALA A 428 24.55 -10.19 4.60
CA ALA A 428 24.99 -11.38 3.86
C ALA A 428 26.02 -12.20 4.64
N GLU A 429 27.00 -11.55 5.26
CA GLU A 429 28.00 -12.23 6.12
C GLU A 429 27.37 -12.86 7.35
N LEU A 430 26.47 -12.15 8.04
CA LEU A 430 25.81 -12.67 9.23
C LEU A 430 24.86 -13.84 8.89
N THR A 431 24.18 -13.77 7.74
CA THR A 431 23.32 -14.86 7.24
C THR A 431 24.14 -16.13 6.97
N LYS A 432 25.32 -16.01 6.37
CA LYS A 432 26.23 -17.17 6.18
C LYS A 432 26.64 -17.77 7.53
N LYS A 433 27.09 -16.94 8.47
CA LYS A 433 27.48 -17.38 9.83
C LYS A 433 26.33 -18.07 10.57
N MET A 434 25.11 -17.54 10.48
CA MET A 434 23.93 -18.17 11.11
C MET A 434 23.58 -19.52 10.50
N ASN A 435 23.67 -19.67 9.18
CA ASN A 435 23.42 -20.94 8.52
C ASN A 435 24.45 -22.02 8.93
N GLU A 436 25.74 -21.65 9.02
CA GLU A 436 26.78 -22.54 9.53
C GLU A 436 26.52 -22.97 10.98
N LEU A 437 26.14 -22.04 11.87
CA LEU A 437 25.79 -22.35 13.25
C LEU A 437 24.55 -23.25 13.35
N ARG A 438 23.53 -23.05 12.50
CA ARG A 438 22.35 -23.92 12.42
C ARG A 438 22.71 -25.35 12.05
N THR A 439 23.58 -25.53 11.05
CA THR A 439 24.04 -26.87 10.65
C THR A 439 24.81 -27.57 11.79
N LYS A 440 25.74 -26.88 12.43
CA LYS A 440 26.50 -27.41 13.59
C LYS A 440 25.61 -27.76 14.78
N LEU A 441 24.60 -26.94 15.06
CA LEU A 441 23.64 -27.21 16.14
C LEU A 441 22.79 -28.45 15.83
N ALA A 442 22.31 -28.59 14.60
CA ALA A 442 21.52 -29.74 14.17
C ALA A 442 22.31 -31.06 14.26
N GLU A 443 23.56 -31.04 13.81
CA GLU A 443 24.49 -32.18 13.92
C GLU A 443 24.73 -32.56 15.39
N SER A 444 25.06 -31.57 16.23
CA SER A 444 25.34 -31.80 17.66
C SER A 444 24.12 -32.30 18.45
N LYS A 445 22.91 -31.83 18.10
CA LYS A 445 21.66 -32.33 18.69
C LYS A 445 21.38 -33.77 18.28
N SER A 446 21.60 -34.12 17.02
CA SER A 446 21.40 -35.48 16.51
C SER A 446 22.33 -36.48 17.18
N THR A 447 23.61 -36.13 17.37
CA THR A 447 24.57 -36.97 18.08
C THR A 447 24.21 -37.15 19.56
N LEU A 448 23.83 -36.07 20.26
CA LEU A 448 23.45 -36.15 21.67
C LEU A 448 22.20 -37.01 21.88
N GLN A 449 21.21 -36.95 20.98
CA GLN A 449 20.02 -37.80 21.06
C GLN A 449 20.34 -39.30 20.84
N ALA A 450 21.28 -39.60 19.94
CA ALA A 450 21.75 -40.97 19.72
C ALA A 450 22.50 -41.53 20.95
N ASP A 451 23.30 -40.71 21.63
CA ASP A 451 24.08 -41.15 22.79
C ASP A 451 23.24 -41.21 24.08
N THR A 452 22.33 -40.26 24.30
CA THR A 452 21.45 -40.23 25.48
C THR A 452 20.46 -41.40 25.51
N SER A 453 19.91 -41.81 24.35
CA SER A 453 19.02 -42.97 24.26
C SER A 453 19.73 -44.28 24.61
N ARG A 454 20.99 -44.46 24.16
CA ARG A 454 21.82 -45.63 24.48
C ARG A 454 22.26 -45.66 25.96
N GLY A 455 22.71 -44.52 26.48
CA GLY A 455 23.11 -44.40 27.89
C GLY A 455 21.96 -44.59 28.89
N ARG A 456 20.74 -44.16 28.53
CA ARG A 456 19.55 -44.31 29.39
C ARG A 456 19.16 -45.77 29.62
N VAL A 457 19.18 -46.60 28.56
CA VAL A 457 18.89 -48.04 28.65
C VAL A 457 19.91 -48.75 29.54
N PHE A 458 21.19 -48.45 29.34
CA PHE A 458 22.28 -49.06 30.11
C PHE A 458 22.25 -48.67 31.60
N ASN A 459 22.09 -47.38 31.90
CA ASN A 459 22.04 -46.89 33.27
C ASN A 459 20.87 -47.49 34.05
N ALA A 460 19.69 -47.60 33.45
CA ALA A 460 18.52 -48.17 34.11
C ALA A 460 18.68 -49.68 34.42
N LEU A 461 19.38 -50.44 33.57
CA LEU A 461 19.69 -51.85 33.85
C LEU A 461 20.77 -52.01 34.92
N LEU A 462 21.76 -51.11 34.94
CA LEU A 462 22.76 -51.10 36.00
C LEU A 462 22.15 -50.71 37.36
N GLU A 463 21.18 -49.79 37.36
CA GLU A 463 20.37 -49.46 38.55
C GLU A 463 19.51 -50.65 39.00
N ALA A 464 18.87 -51.38 38.08
CA ALA A 464 18.11 -52.58 38.40
C ALA A 464 18.99 -53.71 38.97
N LYS A 465 20.24 -53.82 38.50
CA LYS A 465 21.28 -54.68 39.09
C LYS A 465 21.65 -54.21 40.51
N ARG A 466 21.90 -52.91 40.70
CA ARG A 466 22.21 -52.33 42.03
C ARG A 466 21.08 -52.53 43.04
N ALA A 467 19.83 -52.44 42.60
CA ALA A 467 18.65 -52.68 43.42
C ALA A 467 18.41 -54.16 43.74
N GLY A 468 19.22 -55.08 43.21
CA GLY A 468 19.11 -56.52 43.43
C GLY A 468 17.97 -57.21 42.67
N SER A 469 17.23 -56.48 41.83
CA SER A 469 16.12 -57.04 41.05
C SER A 469 16.58 -57.95 39.91
N LEU A 470 17.80 -57.72 39.39
CA LEU A 470 18.39 -58.48 38.28
C LEU A 470 19.88 -58.77 38.57
N PRO A 471 20.20 -59.71 39.48
CA PRO A 471 21.58 -59.96 39.91
C PRO A 471 22.47 -60.60 38.83
N GLY A 472 21.87 -61.30 37.85
CA GLY A 472 22.60 -62.02 36.80
C GLY A 472 23.15 -61.19 35.65
N ILE A 473 23.02 -59.85 35.70
CA ILE A 473 23.59 -58.94 34.69
C ILE A 473 25.06 -58.68 35.00
N LEU A 474 25.97 -59.00 34.08
CA LEU A 474 27.40 -58.75 34.26
C LEU A 474 27.77 -57.31 33.88
N GLY A 475 27.30 -56.84 32.72
CA GLY A 475 27.56 -55.50 32.21
C GLY A 475 27.54 -55.47 30.68
N ARG A 476 27.93 -54.35 30.09
CA ARG A 476 28.12 -54.24 28.63
C ARG A 476 29.41 -54.96 28.24
N LEU A 477 29.41 -55.70 27.14
CA LEU A 477 30.53 -56.54 26.71
C LEU A 477 31.84 -55.74 26.56
N GLY A 478 31.78 -54.51 26.05
CA GLY A 478 32.93 -53.62 25.92
C GLY A 478 33.53 -53.11 27.24
N ASP A 479 32.78 -53.13 28.34
CA ASP A 479 33.26 -52.72 29.67
C ASP A 479 33.92 -53.88 30.43
N LEU A 480 33.73 -55.13 29.99
CA LEU A 480 34.27 -56.34 30.61
C LEU A 480 35.67 -56.71 30.09
N ALA A 481 36.17 -55.97 29.10
CA ALA A 481 37.41 -56.27 28.42
C ALA A 481 38.15 -54.98 28.03
N ALA A 482 39.48 -55.06 27.92
CA ALA A 482 40.33 -53.94 27.56
C ALA A 482 41.12 -54.24 26.28
N ILE A 483 41.41 -53.20 25.51
CA ILE A 483 42.25 -53.26 24.32
C ILE A 483 43.18 -52.04 24.26
N PRO A 484 44.40 -52.14 23.69
CA PRO A 484 45.25 -50.97 23.54
C PRO A 484 44.59 -49.87 22.71
N SER A 485 44.76 -48.61 23.12
CA SER A 485 44.12 -47.43 22.50
C SER A 485 44.36 -47.31 20.99
N ARG A 486 45.49 -47.82 20.47
CA ARG A 486 45.77 -47.87 19.02
C ARG A 486 44.68 -48.55 18.21
N TYR A 487 44.00 -49.55 18.77
CA TYR A 487 43.01 -50.37 18.07
C TYR A 487 41.56 -50.02 18.44
N ASP A 488 41.34 -48.96 19.23
CA ASP A 488 39.99 -48.60 19.73
C ASP A 488 39.01 -48.28 18.60
N VAL A 489 39.45 -47.50 17.60
CA VAL A 489 38.63 -47.16 16.43
C VAL A 489 38.30 -48.41 15.59
N ALA A 490 39.30 -49.28 15.43
CA ALA A 490 39.17 -50.52 14.67
C ALA A 490 38.14 -51.46 15.32
N ILE A 491 38.24 -51.69 16.63
CA ILE A 491 37.33 -52.60 17.33
C ILE A 491 35.92 -52.00 17.49
N SER A 492 35.83 -50.69 17.75
CA SER A 492 34.56 -49.98 17.91
C SER A 492 33.76 -49.98 16.61
N THR A 493 34.43 -49.93 15.47
CA THR A 493 33.79 -50.00 14.16
C THR A 493 33.49 -51.44 13.73
N ALA A 494 34.43 -52.36 13.98
CA ALA A 494 34.26 -53.77 13.61
C ALA A 494 33.20 -54.50 14.44
N CYS A 495 32.92 -54.07 15.66
CA CYS A 495 32.08 -54.85 16.57
C CYS A 495 31.00 -54.00 17.24
N SER A 496 29.81 -53.96 16.64
CA SER A 496 28.60 -53.39 17.28
C SER A 496 28.11 -54.22 18.47
N ALA A 497 28.48 -55.50 18.55
CA ALA A 497 28.13 -56.39 19.65
C ALA A 497 28.81 -56.05 20.98
N LEU A 498 29.80 -55.14 20.98
CA LEU A 498 30.37 -54.60 22.22
C LEU A 498 29.35 -53.84 23.06
N ASP A 499 28.31 -53.28 22.43
CA ASP A 499 27.21 -52.60 23.11
C ASP A 499 26.14 -53.57 23.68
N HIS A 500 26.29 -54.88 23.45
CA HIS A 500 25.38 -55.89 24.00
C HIS A 500 25.65 -56.16 25.47
N ILE A 501 24.58 -56.45 26.21
CA ILE A 501 24.62 -56.66 27.66
C ILE A 501 24.80 -58.14 27.96
N VAL A 502 25.83 -58.49 28.71
CA VAL A 502 26.16 -59.88 29.07
C VAL A 502 25.42 -60.27 30.34
N THR A 503 24.76 -61.42 30.32
CA THR A 503 24.07 -62.03 31.45
C THR A 503 24.60 -63.44 31.71
N ASP A 504 24.43 -63.94 32.93
CA ASP A 504 24.82 -65.30 33.31
C ASP A 504 24.03 -66.39 32.56
N THR A 505 22.72 -66.22 32.42
CA THR A 505 21.75 -67.16 31.90
C THR A 505 20.80 -66.47 30.92
N MET A 506 20.10 -67.25 30.08
CA MET A 506 19.07 -66.69 29.19
C MET A 506 17.82 -66.23 29.94
N ASP A 507 17.51 -66.84 31.08
CA ASP A 507 16.33 -66.50 31.87
C ASP A 507 16.46 -65.08 32.48
N THR A 508 17.66 -64.73 32.95
CA THR A 508 17.95 -63.37 33.48
C THR A 508 17.90 -62.32 32.37
N ALA A 509 18.32 -62.67 31.15
CA ALA A 509 18.15 -61.81 29.97
C ALA A 509 16.66 -61.58 29.65
N GLN A 510 15.81 -62.60 29.71
CA GLN A 510 14.37 -62.45 29.47
C GLN A 510 13.69 -61.58 30.53
N GLN A 511 14.09 -61.71 31.79
CA GLN A 511 13.64 -60.83 32.88
C GLN A 511 14.07 -59.37 32.65
N ALA A 512 15.32 -59.15 32.21
CA ALA A 512 15.81 -57.81 31.89
C ALA A 512 15.08 -57.18 30.69
N VAL A 513 14.74 -57.96 29.66
CA VAL A 513 13.91 -57.49 28.53
C VAL A 513 12.50 -57.11 29.02
N THR A 514 11.91 -57.92 29.89
CA THR A 514 10.58 -57.64 30.47
C THR A 514 10.62 -56.35 31.28
N PHE A 515 11.67 -56.12 32.07
CA PHE A 515 11.89 -54.90 32.82
C PHE A 515 12.00 -53.66 31.92
N LEU A 516 12.77 -53.74 30.83
CA LEU A 516 12.86 -52.64 29.86
C LEU A 516 11.52 -52.32 29.20
N LYS A 517 10.73 -53.36 28.89
CA LYS A 517 9.41 -53.24 28.26
C LYS A 517 8.38 -52.63 29.22
N GLN A 518 8.38 -53.02 30.49
CA GLN A 518 7.49 -52.45 31.50
C GLN A 518 7.75 -50.96 31.74
N ASN A 519 9.03 -50.55 31.69
CA ASN A 519 9.44 -49.18 31.97
C ASN A 519 9.64 -48.31 30.70
N ASN A 520 9.37 -48.85 29.50
CA ASN A 520 9.56 -48.19 28.20
C ASN A 520 10.94 -47.52 28.04
N LEU A 521 11.99 -48.21 28.49
CA LEU A 521 13.34 -47.63 28.57
C LEU A 521 14.11 -47.70 27.26
N GLY A 522 13.72 -48.58 26.34
CA GLY A 522 14.33 -48.74 25.01
C GLY A 522 14.59 -50.20 24.65
N LEU A 523 15.39 -50.42 23.59
CA LEU A 523 15.79 -51.74 23.10
C LEU A 523 17.23 -52.03 23.50
N ALA A 524 17.49 -53.20 24.09
CA ALA A 524 18.83 -53.73 24.32
C ALA A 524 18.92 -55.15 23.78
N THR A 525 20.13 -55.54 23.37
CA THR A 525 20.44 -56.92 22.97
C THR A 525 21.27 -57.55 24.07
N PHE A 526 20.92 -58.79 24.45
CA PHE A 526 21.53 -59.51 25.56
C PHE A 526 22.30 -60.74 25.08
N ILE A 527 23.39 -61.08 25.77
CA ILE A 527 24.21 -62.28 25.53
C ILE A 527 24.23 -63.12 26.81
N GLY A 528 23.52 -64.25 26.81
CA GLY A 528 23.57 -65.23 27.90
C GLY A 528 24.82 -66.11 27.83
N LEU A 529 25.63 -66.13 28.88
CA LEU A 529 26.87 -66.92 28.95
C LEU A 529 26.62 -68.43 28.90
N ASP A 530 25.51 -68.90 29.45
CA ASP A 530 25.05 -70.29 29.40
C ASP A 530 25.00 -70.86 27.96
N LYS A 531 24.55 -70.06 26.97
CA LYS A 531 24.48 -70.47 25.56
C LYS A 531 25.78 -70.25 24.77
N MET A 532 26.76 -69.57 25.36
CA MET A 532 28.05 -69.29 24.71
C MET A 532 29.10 -70.39 24.92
N GLN A 533 28.82 -71.41 25.73
CA GLN A 533 29.74 -72.52 26.02
C GLN A 533 30.22 -73.29 24.77
N LYS A 534 29.43 -73.32 23.70
CA LYS A 534 29.81 -73.91 22.40
C LYS A 534 31.04 -73.27 21.74
N TRP A 535 31.40 -72.05 22.14
CA TRP A 535 32.54 -71.32 21.60
C TRP A 535 33.80 -71.43 22.47
N THR A 536 33.71 -72.05 23.65
CA THR A 536 34.83 -72.17 24.61
C THR A 536 36.00 -72.98 24.05
N GLU A 537 35.74 -74.03 23.26
CA GLU A 537 36.79 -74.83 22.63
C GLU A 537 37.47 -74.04 21.49
N LYS A 538 36.67 -73.37 20.67
CA LYS A 538 37.16 -72.54 19.54
C LYS A 538 37.87 -71.27 19.99
N SER A 539 37.53 -70.73 21.16
CA SER A 539 38.21 -69.57 21.72
C SER A 539 39.61 -69.88 22.24
N LYS A 540 39.88 -71.14 22.60
CA LYS A 540 41.20 -71.63 23.04
C LYS A 540 42.06 -72.21 21.91
N ALA A 541 41.48 -72.41 20.72
CA ALA A 541 42.19 -72.96 19.57
C ALA A 541 43.20 -71.95 19.01
N HIS A 542 44.38 -72.43 18.61
CA HIS A 542 45.41 -71.61 17.98
C HIS A 542 44.99 -71.25 16.55
N PHE A 543 44.99 -69.95 16.24
CA PHE A 543 44.62 -69.45 14.91
C PHE A 543 45.88 -69.26 14.04
N THR A 544 45.85 -69.77 12.80
CA THR A 544 46.95 -69.57 11.85
C THR A 544 46.72 -68.28 11.08
N LEU A 545 47.63 -67.31 11.25
CA LEU A 545 47.58 -66.04 10.54
C LEU A 545 48.00 -66.21 9.07
N PRO A 546 47.38 -65.49 8.12
CA PRO A 546 47.83 -65.47 6.73
C PRO A 546 49.30 -65.02 6.61
N SER A 547 50.16 -65.85 6.04
CA SER A 547 51.58 -65.51 5.82
C SER A 547 51.74 -64.56 4.62
N GLY A 548 52.34 -63.39 4.84
CA GLY A 548 52.73 -62.40 3.83
C GLY A 548 53.49 -61.22 4.45
N ASP A 549 54.09 -60.34 3.64
CA ASP A 549 54.90 -59.17 4.08
C ASP A 549 54.09 -58.05 4.77
N PHE A 550 52.85 -58.32 5.20
CA PHE A 550 51.92 -57.35 5.77
C PHE A 550 51.72 -57.61 7.27
N GLN A 551 51.71 -56.55 8.07
CA GLN A 551 51.42 -56.64 9.50
C GLN A 551 49.92 -56.88 9.72
N VAL A 552 49.55 -58.13 10.01
CA VAL A 552 48.17 -58.54 10.29
C VAL A 552 48.11 -59.15 11.69
N GLN A 553 47.15 -58.68 12.48
CA GLN A 553 46.88 -59.23 13.80
C GLN A 553 45.39 -59.54 13.92
N ARG A 554 45.04 -60.47 14.79
CA ARG A 554 43.64 -60.79 15.07
C ARG A 554 43.17 -59.97 16.26
N LEU A 555 42.03 -59.29 16.12
CA LEU A 555 41.49 -58.42 17.18
C LEU A 555 41.21 -59.18 18.48
N TYR A 556 40.72 -60.43 18.39
CA TYR A 556 40.43 -61.26 19.56
C TYR A 556 41.68 -61.49 20.43
N ASP A 557 42.84 -61.72 19.81
CA ASP A 557 44.08 -62.04 20.53
C ASP A 557 44.69 -60.80 21.21
N LEU A 558 44.32 -59.59 20.76
CA LEU A 558 44.75 -58.31 21.33
C LEU A 558 43.91 -57.87 22.53
N VAL A 559 42.75 -58.50 22.75
CA VAL A 559 41.83 -58.18 23.83
C VAL A 559 42.27 -58.83 25.13
N GLN A 560 42.35 -58.04 26.19
CA GLN A 560 42.72 -58.46 27.54
C GLN A 560 41.47 -58.49 28.43
N THR A 561 41.26 -59.60 29.14
CA THR A 561 40.10 -59.80 30.04
C THR A 561 40.54 -60.05 31.47
N VAL A 562 39.72 -59.63 32.45
CA VAL A 562 39.92 -59.95 33.87
C VAL A 562 39.30 -61.31 34.21
N ASP A 563 38.11 -61.60 33.69
CA ASP A 563 37.39 -62.87 33.90
C ASP A 563 37.38 -63.73 32.63
N ASP A 564 37.87 -64.97 32.74
CA ASP A 564 37.96 -65.92 31.63
C ASP A 564 36.59 -66.47 31.17
N THR A 565 35.54 -66.28 31.98
CA THR A 565 34.15 -66.66 31.67
C THR A 565 33.55 -65.85 30.52
N VAL A 566 34.08 -64.65 30.26
CA VAL A 566 33.58 -63.72 29.22
C VAL A 566 34.28 -63.96 27.87
N LYS A 567 35.40 -64.70 27.84
CA LYS A 567 36.15 -65.03 26.61
C LYS A 567 35.29 -65.66 25.50
N PRO A 568 34.36 -66.61 25.78
CA PRO A 568 33.49 -67.15 24.75
C PRO A 568 32.51 -66.11 24.15
N ALA A 569 32.05 -65.15 24.95
CA ALA A 569 31.19 -64.05 24.49
C ALA A 569 31.97 -63.05 23.61
N LEU A 570 33.23 -62.76 23.96
CA LEU A 570 34.11 -61.93 23.13
C LEU A 570 34.46 -62.63 21.82
N TYR A 571 34.69 -63.94 21.83
CA TYR A 571 34.91 -64.71 20.61
C TYR A 571 33.66 -64.71 19.71
N PHE A 572 32.46 -64.83 20.30
CA PHE A 572 31.21 -64.70 19.56
C PHE A 572 31.09 -63.36 18.83
N ALA A 573 31.49 -62.27 19.49
CA ALA A 573 31.42 -60.90 18.98
C ALA A 573 32.50 -60.59 17.93
N LEU A 574 33.75 -60.98 18.17
CA LEU A 574 34.91 -60.61 17.36
C LEU A 574 35.27 -61.64 16.29
N ARG A 575 35.00 -62.93 16.51
CA ARG A 575 35.33 -64.02 15.57
C ARG A 575 36.78 -63.94 15.08
N ASP A 576 37.01 -64.30 13.83
CA ASP A 576 38.31 -64.23 13.16
C ASP A 576 38.46 -62.88 12.44
N THR A 577 38.14 -61.78 13.14
CA THR A 577 38.33 -60.42 12.59
C THR A 577 39.80 -60.01 12.69
N LEU A 578 40.37 -59.65 11.54
CA LEU A 578 41.75 -59.22 11.40
C LEU A 578 41.84 -57.69 11.34
N VAL A 579 42.93 -57.14 11.87
CA VAL A 579 43.23 -55.70 11.81
C VAL A 579 44.46 -55.45 10.91
N THR A 580 44.37 -54.39 10.12
CA THR A 580 45.41 -53.93 9.19
C THR A 580 45.58 -52.41 9.28
N ASP A 581 46.70 -51.87 8.81
CA ASP A 581 46.95 -50.43 8.87
C ASP A 581 46.22 -49.65 7.75
N SER A 582 46.15 -50.21 6.54
CA SER A 582 45.62 -49.52 5.34
C SER A 582 44.53 -50.33 4.61
N MET A 583 43.68 -49.62 3.87
CA MET A 583 42.62 -50.23 3.05
C MET A 583 43.15 -51.16 1.97
N ASP A 584 44.27 -50.79 1.33
CA ASP A 584 44.87 -51.60 0.27
C ASP A 584 45.40 -52.93 0.81
N THR A 585 45.94 -52.90 2.04
CA THR A 585 46.33 -54.12 2.76
C THR A 585 45.12 -54.93 3.19
N ALA A 586 44.03 -54.28 3.62
CA ALA A 586 42.80 -54.96 4.00
C ALA A 586 42.17 -55.73 2.82
N LEU A 587 42.14 -55.13 1.62
CA LEU A 587 41.64 -55.76 0.40
C LEU A 587 42.44 -57.02 0.05
N LYS A 588 43.78 -56.94 0.10
CA LYS A 588 44.64 -58.11 -0.13
C LYS A 588 44.34 -59.20 0.89
N VAL A 589 44.35 -58.88 2.18
CA VAL A 589 44.13 -59.88 3.24
C VAL A 589 42.73 -60.51 3.17
N ALA A 590 41.69 -59.74 2.83
CA ALA A 590 40.32 -60.25 2.74
C ALA A 590 40.12 -61.25 1.59
N PHE A 591 40.86 -61.10 0.48
CA PHE A 591 40.68 -61.87 -0.76
C PHE A 591 41.85 -62.80 -1.15
N SER A 592 43.01 -62.74 -0.48
CA SER A 592 44.23 -63.46 -0.88
C SER A 592 44.22 -64.99 -0.66
N GLN A 593 43.31 -65.55 0.13
CA GLN A 593 43.27 -66.98 0.44
C GLN A 593 41.98 -67.67 -0.03
N ARG A 594 42.00 -69.01 -0.11
CA ARG A 594 40.82 -69.84 -0.38
C ARG A 594 39.69 -69.63 0.64
N GLN A 595 40.04 -69.11 1.83
CA GLN A 595 39.12 -68.69 2.88
C GLN A 595 39.06 -67.16 2.95
N ARG A 596 37.84 -66.60 2.99
CA ARG A 596 37.62 -65.15 3.16
C ARG A 596 37.68 -64.78 4.63
N HIS A 597 38.40 -63.70 4.94
CA HIS A 597 38.51 -63.17 6.29
C HIS A 597 37.81 -61.82 6.41
N ARG A 598 37.29 -61.54 7.61
CA ARG A 598 36.73 -60.24 7.97
C ARG A 598 37.89 -59.33 8.39
N VAL A 599 38.02 -58.17 7.76
CA VAL A 599 39.19 -57.30 7.96
C VAL A 599 38.75 -55.88 8.26
N VAL A 600 39.37 -55.25 9.27
CA VAL A 600 39.19 -53.84 9.60
C VAL A 600 40.51 -53.09 9.54
N THR A 601 40.48 -51.81 9.14
CA THR A 601 41.66 -50.94 9.18
C THR A 601 41.75 -50.21 10.53
N LEU A 602 42.94 -49.72 10.91
CA LEU A 602 43.10 -48.85 12.08
C LEU A 602 42.22 -47.59 12.02
N GLN A 603 41.86 -47.14 10.81
CA GLN A 603 41.00 -45.99 10.58
C GLN A 603 39.49 -46.32 10.64
N GLY A 604 39.12 -47.59 10.85
CA GLY A 604 37.72 -48.01 10.99
C GLY A 604 37.01 -48.35 9.67
N GLN A 605 37.74 -48.66 8.59
CA GLN A 605 37.12 -49.20 7.37
C GLN A 605 36.98 -50.72 7.51
N LEU A 606 35.81 -51.28 7.20
CA LEU A 606 35.48 -52.69 7.44
C LEU A 606 35.15 -53.41 6.13
N ILE A 607 35.71 -54.61 5.97
CA ILE A 607 35.39 -55.56 4.89
C ILE A 607 34.82 -56.82 5.54
N GLU A 608 33.57 -57.14 5.22
CA GLU A 608 32.88 -58.34 5.70
C GLU A 608 33.25 -59.58 4.88
N THR A 609 33.06 -60.78 5.45
CA THR A 609 33.31 -62.05 4.73
C THR A 609 32.40 -62.23 3.51
N SER A 610 31.25 -61.54 3.48
CA SER A 610 30.34 -61.46 2.33
C SER A 610 30.92 -60.67 1.15
N GLY A 611 31.97 -59.87 1.38
CA GLY A 611 32.54 -58.92 0.42
C GLY A 611 31.95 -57.52 0.51
N ALA A 612 31.03 -57.25 1.44
CA ALA A 612 30.55 -55.90 1.69
C ALA A 612 31.66 -55.03 2.30
N MET A 613 31.80 -53.80 1.80
CA MET A 613 32.80 -52.83 2.24
C MET A 613 32.11 -51.61 2.85
N SER A 614 32.55 -51.20 4.04
CA SER A 614 32.01 -50.05 4.78
C SER A 614 33.14 -49.06 5.08
N GLY A 615 33.00 -47.82 4.60
CA GLY A 615 33.92 -46.71 4.87
C GLY A 615 33.32 -45.37 4.42
N GLY A 616 33.51 -44.29 5.18
CA GLY A 616 32.95 -42.96 4.89
C GLY A 616 33.47 -41.86 5.82
N GLY A 617 33.27 -40.60 5.45
CA GLY A 617 33.87 -39.40 6.08
C GLY A 617 33.22 -38.88 7.36
N GLY A 618 32.47 -39.71 8.11
CA GLY A 618 31.95 -39.35 9.42
C GLY A 618 33.04 -39.39 10.51
N ARG A 619 32.73 -38.90 11.72
CA ARG A 619 33.64 -39.03 12.87
C ARG A 619 33.84 -40.53 13.18
N PRO A 620 35.08 -41.02 13.37
CA PRO A 620 35.32 -42.42 13.69
C PRO A 620 34.61 -42.81 14.98
N LEU A 621 33.96 -43.98 14.98
CA LEU A 621 33.37 -44.55 16.18
C LEU A 621 34.51 -44.99 17.11
N SER A 622 34.60 -44.38 18.29
CA SER A 622 35.61 -44.67 19.32
C SER A 622 34.94 -44.84 20.70
N GLY A 623 35.60 -45.50 21.64
CA GLY A 623 35.15 -45.58 23.03
C GLY A 623 34.05 -46.61 23.33
N ARG A 624 33.86 -47.63 22.47
CA ARG A 624 32.96 -48.77 22.77
C ARG A 624 33.59 -49.81 23.69
N MET A 625 34.90 -49.72 23.95
CA MET A 625 35.66 -50.65 24.78
C MET A 625 36.63 -49.89 25.67
N LEU A 626 36.97 -50.45 26.83
CA LEU A 626 37.93 -49.81 27.73
C LEU A 626 39.36 -49.92 27.21
N THR A 627 40.16 -48.87 27.44
CA THR A 627 41.54 -48.77 26.94
C THR A 627 42.60 -49.32 27.90
N SER A 628 42.24 -49.59 29.16
CA SER A 628 43.18 -50.06 30.18
C SER A 628 42.58 -51.14 31.08
N LEU A 629 43.36 -52.19 31.38
CA LEU A 629 43.02 -53.23 32.35
C LEU A 629 42.80 -52.67 33.77
N ALA A 630 43.41 -51.54 34.12
CA ALA A 630 43.17 -50.88 35.40
C ALA A 630 41.70 -50.40 35.53
N GLN A 631 41.14 -49.90 34.42
CA GLN A 631 39.74 -49.46 34.36
C GLN A 631 38.76 -50.64 34.43
N VAL A 632 39.11 -51.79 33.84
CA VAL A 632 38.31 -53.03 33.95
C VAL A 632 38.34 -53.57 35.38
N ARG A 633 39.50 -53.51 36.06
CA ARG A 633 39.63 -53.91 37.48
C ARG A 633 38.87 -52.97 38.41
N GLU A 634 38.84 -51.67 38.12
CA GLU A 634 38.03 -50.69 38.85
C GLU A 634 36.53 -50.92 38.63
N TYR A 635 36.11 -51.28 37.42
CA TYR A 635 34.73 -51.69 37.12
C TYR A 635 34.33 -52.97 37.88
N HIS A 636 35.19 -54.00 37.89
CA HIS A 636 34.97 -55.21 38.69
C HIS A 636 35.01 -54.94 40.21
N GLY A 637 35.89 -54.05 40.68
CA GLY A 637 36.01 -53.68 42.10
C GLY A 637 34.86 -52.83 42.63
N SER A 638 34.38 -51.87 41.85
CA SER A 638 33.23 -51.00 42.18
C SER A 638 31.89 -51.74 42.20
N THR A 639 31.80 -52.95 41.61
CA THR A 639 30.64 -53.82 41.83
C THR A 639 30.59 -54.46 43.23
N LYS A 640 31.69 -54.44 44.01
CA LYS A 640 31.74 -54.94 45.40
C LYS A 640 31.88 -53.84 46.47
N ALA A 641 32.33 -52.63 46.14
CA ALA A 641 32.43 -51.51 47.09
C ALA A 641 31.97 -50.16 46.48
N CYS A 642 30.92 -49.60 47.10
CA CYS A 642 30.57 -48.18 47.28
C CYS A 642 30.50 -47.16 46.11
N LEU A 643 29.35 -46.44 46.10
CA LEU A 643 29.11 -44.99 45.92
C LEU A 643 30.03 -44.17 44.97
N GLY A 644 29.43 -43.70 43.87
CA GLY A 644 29.76 -42.39 43.28
C GLY A 644 30.61 -42.40 42.01
N VAL A 645 30.09 -42.92 40.89
CA VAL A 645 30.66 -42.62 39.56
C VAL A 645 29.89 -41.44 38.97
N LYS A 646 30.54 -40.26 38.92
CA LYS A 646 30.09 -39.13 38.09
C LYS A 646 30.14 -39.58 36.62
N PRO A 647 29.10 -39.31 35.81
CA PRO A 647 29.18 -39.57 34.39
C PRO A 647 30.32 -38.74 33.81
N VAL A 648 31.26 -39.41 33.13
CA VAL A 648 32.32 -38.77 32.35
C VAL A 648 31.65 -37.93 31.28
N SER A 649 31.52 -36.63 31.53
CA SER A 649 31.13 -35.62 30.57
C SER A 649 32.29 -35.45 29.59
N VAL A 650 32.36 -36.32 28.59
CA VAL A 650 33.17 -36.07 27.39
C VAL A 650 32.67 -34.76 26.78
N ASP A 651 33.59 -33.84 26.47
CA ASP A 651 33.36 -32.48 25.99
C ASP A 651 32.27 -32.41 24.91
N VAL A 652 31.02 -32.23 25.33
CA VAL A 652 29.93 -31.85 24.45
C VAL A 652 30.07 -30.33 24.28
N PRO A 653 30.29 -29.81 23.05
CA PRO A 653 30.30 -28.37 22.85
C PRO A 653 28.99 -27.80 23.40
N ASP A 654 29.08 -26.77 24.24
CA ASP A 654 27.97 -26.17 24.97
C ASP A 654 26.78 -25.85 24.04
N LEU A 655 25.88 -26.82 23.85
CA LEU A 655 24.60 -26.69 23.17
C LEU A 655 23.85 -25.42 23.59
N PRO A 656 23.74 -25.08 24.90
CA PRO A 656 23.12 -23.82 25.31
C PRO A 656 23.89 -22.57 24.86
N ALA A 657 25.21 -22.64 24.69
CA ALA A 657 25.99 -21.53 24.16
C ALA A 657 25.75 -21.33 22.65
N LEU A 658 25.71 -22.42 21.88
CA LEU A 658 25.35 -22.39 20.45
C LEU A 658 23.92 -21.89 20.23
N GLU A 659 22.95 -22.30 21.05
CA GLU A 659 21.57 -21.80 20.99
C GLU A 659 21.47 -20.31 21.32
N ARG A 660 22.22 -19.82 22.32
CA ARG A 660 22.30 -18.39 22.65
C ARG A 660 22.94 -17.58 21.52
N GLN A 661 24.00 -18.09 20.90
CA GLN A 661 24.64 -17.44 19.74
C GLN A 661 23.70 -17.37 18.53
N LEU A 662 22.87 -18.40 18.32
CA LEU A 662 21.88 -18.41 17.25
C LEU A 662 20.76 -17.39 17.49
N SER A 663 20.25 -17.33 18.73
CA SER A 663 19.19 -16.40 19.12
C SER A 663 19.64 -14.94 19.04
N THR A 664 20.85 -14.63 19.53
CA THR A 664 21.44 -13.30 19.43
C THR A 664 21.71 -12.91 17.98
N GLY A 665 22.28 -13.81 17.19
CA GLY A 665 22.53 -13.58 15.78
C GLY A 665 21.26 -13.41 14.94
N ASP A 666 20.19 -14.14 15.22
CA ASP A 666 18.89 -13.96 14.55
C ASP A 666 18.24 -12.62 14.91
N ALA A 667 18.39 -12.15 16.16
CA ALA A 667 17.95 -10.82 16.57
C ALA A 667 18.74 -9.69 15.87
N ASP A 668 20.06 -9.84 15.73
CA ASP A 668 20.90 -8.88 15.01
C ASP A 668 20.58 -8.86 13.51
N LEU A 669 20.27 -10.01 12.92
CA LEU A 669 19.86 -10.14 11.53
C LEU A 669 18.51 -9.46 11.28
N ALA A 670 17.56 -9.59 12.21
CA ALA A 670 16.29 -8.86 12.17
C ALA A 670 16.50 -7.33 12.24
N ARG A 671 17.38 -6.85 13.12
CA ARG A 671 17.75 -5.42 13.22
C ARG A 671 18.41 -4.90 11.94
N LEU A 672 19.32 -5.66 11.34
CA LEU A 672 19.96 -5.29 10.08
C LEU A 672 18.96 -5.23 8.92
N ARG A 673 17.99 -6.16 8.87
CA ARG A 673 16.90 -6.14 7.87
C ARG A 673 15.99 -4.94 8.02
N GLU A 674 15.63 -4.57 9.24
CA GLU A 674 14.84 -3.37 9.50
C GLU A 674 15.61 -2.10 9.11
N ASN A 675 16.90 -2.02 9.46
CA ASN A 675 17.76 -0.91 9.05
C ASN A 675 17.92 -0.83 7.52
N ARG A 676 18.02 -1.97 6.83
CA ARG A 676 18.05 -2.03 5.36
C ARG A 676 16.78 -1.46 4.77
N ALA A 677 15.61 -1.89 5.25
CA ALA A 677 14.32 -1.41 4.77
C ALA A 677 14.17 0.12 4.96
N ARG A 678 14.60 0.64 6.12
CA ARG A 678 14.60 2.09 6.39
C ARG A 678 15.53 2.84 5.44
N LEU A 679 16.75 2.34 5.19
CA LEU A 679 17.68 2.96 4.25
C LEU A 679 17.19 2.87 2.80
N GLU A 680 16.54 1.77 2.40
CA GLU A 680 15.92 1.61 1.07
C GLU A 680 14.81 2.66 0.84
N GLU A 681 13.98 2.93 1.86
CA GLU A 681 12.97 3.98 1.81
C GLU A 681 13.61 5.38 1.70
N VAL A 682 14.69 5.64 2.46
CA VAL A 682 15.40 6.93 2.40
C VAL A 682 16.02 7.15 1.03
N VAL A 683 16.69 6.15 0.45
CA VAL A 683 17.30 6.24 -0.89
C VAL A 683 16.24 6.46 -1.96
N THR A 684 15.13 5.73 -1.93
CA THR A 684 14.04 5.89 -2.92
C THR A 684 13.41 7.28 -2.84
N ARG A 685 13.17 7.80 -1.63
CA ARG A 685 12.65 9.16 -1.41
C ARG A 685 13.62 10.23 -1.91
N LEU A 686 14.90 10.14 -1.55
CA LEU A 686 15.92 11.11 -1.97
C LEU A 686 16.15 11.09 -3.48
N SER A 687 16.12 9.90 -4.10
CA SER A 687 16.20 9.75 -5.56
C SER A 687 15.04 10.45 -6.25
N ARG A 688 13.81 10.26 -5.77
CA ARG A 688 12.64 10.93 -6.35
C ARG A 688 12.74 12.46 -6.24
N GLN A 689 13.13 12.96 -5.08
CA GLN A 689 13.31 14.41 -4.86
C GLN A 689 14.40 15.00 -5.77
N ARG A 690 15.51 14.27 -5.96
CA ARG A 690 16.58 14.66 -6.88
C ARG A 690 16.10 14.70 -8.33
N ASP A 691 15.34 13.69 -8.77
CA ASP A 691 14.83 13.63 -10.15
C ASP A 691 13.77 14.70 -10.41
N GLU A 692 12.90 15.00 -9.43
CA GLU A 692 11.96 16.12 -9.50
C GLU A 692 12.68 17.46 -9.62
N ALA A 693 13.69 17.72 -8.77
CA ALA A 693 14.51 18.92 -8.83
C ALA A 693 15.28 19.06 -10.17
N GLU A 694 15.75 17.95 -10.74
CA GLU A 694 16.41 17.97 -12.05
C GLU A 694 15.43 18.31 -13.18
N ARG A 695 14.22 17.75 -13.14
CA ARG A 695 13.17 18.04 -14.13
C ARG A 695 12.71 19.50 -14.05
N THR A 696 12.55 20.05 -12.84
CA THR A 696 12.17 21.46 -12.67
C THR A 696 13.26 22.39 -13.17
N ALA A 697 14.54 22.10 -12.86
CA ALA A 697 15.67 22.89 -13.35
C ALA A 697 15.72 22.91 -14.89
N LYS A 698 15.57 21.75 -15.55
CA LYS A 698 15.53 21.63 -17.02
C LYS A 698 14.35 22.39 -17.65
N ARG A 699 13.18 22.32 -17.03
CA ARG A 699 11.99 23.05 -17.50
C ARG A 699 12.19 24.56 -17.39
N CYS A 700 12.63 25.05 -16.24
CA CYS A 700 12.89 26.48 -16.05
C CYS A 700 13.99 26.98 -16.98
N GLU A 701 15.00 26.16 -17.28
CA GLU A 701 16.04 26.50 -18.25
C GLU A 701 15.52 26.70 -19.67
N ALA A 702 14.66 25.81 -20.16
CA ALA A 702 14.01 25.98 -21.45
C ALA A 702 13.12 27.23 -21.50
N GLU A 703 12.38 27.51 -20.42
CA GLU A 703 11.54 28.71 -20.30
C GLU A 703 12.38 30.00 -20.26
N CYS A 704 13.52 30.02 -19.55
CA CYS A 704 14.45 31.14 -19.52
C CYS A 704 15.05 31.42 -20.90
N VAL A 705 15.44 30.39 -21.66
CA VAL A 705 15.96 30.56 -23.02
C VAL A 705 14.91 31.21 -23.92
N ARG A 706 13.67 30.75 -23.87
CA ARG A 706 12.56 31.33 -24.64
C ARG A 706 12.30 32.80 -24.25
N LEU A 707 12.23 33.10 -22.95
CA LEU A 707 12.00 34.45 -22.46
C LEU A 707 13.17 35.40 -22.79
N ARG A 708 14.42 34.92 -22.77
CA ARG A 708 15.59 35.72 -23.19
C ARG A 708 15.48 36.12 -24.66
N ALA A 709 15.06 35.20 -25.51
CA ALA A 709 14.83 35.49 -26.93
C ALA A 709 13.69 36.50 -27.11
N GLU A 710 12.57 36.34 -26.39
CA GLU A 710 11.42 37.25 -26.44
C GLU A 710 11.76 38.67 -25.98
N VAL A 711 12.53 38.80 -24.89
CA VAL A 711 13.06 40.09 -24.42
C VAL A 711 13.94 40.73 -25.49
N ALA A 712 14.85 39.97 -26.11
CA ALA A 712 15.72 40.47 -27.17
C ALA A 712 14.94 40.95 -28.40
N THR A 713 13.88 40.24 -28.80
CA THR A 713 13.04 40.67 -29.93
C THR A 713 12.25 41.93 -29.63
N LEU A 714 11.62 42.02 -28.45
CA LEU A 714 10.81 43.18 -28.06
C LEU A 714 11.65 44.44 -27.82
N THR A 715 12.86 44.28 -27.27
CA THR A 715 13.81 45.39 -27.13
C THR A 715 14.28 45.90 -28.49
N ALA A 716 14.65 45.00 -29.42
CA ALA A 716 15.00 45.39 -30.78
C ALA A 716 13.83 46.06 -31.54
N GLU A 717 12.59 45.62 -31.33
CA GLU A 717 11.40 46.27 -31.88
C GLU A 717 11.17 47.66 -31.29
N ALA A 718 11.36 47.82 -29.98
CA ALA A 718 11.25 49.10 -29.29
C ALA A 718 12.29 50.11 -29.80
N ASP A 719 13.54 49.67 -29.97
CA ASP A 719 14.61 50.54 -30.49
C ASP A 719 14.36 50.94 -31.95
N ARG A 720 13.95 50.00 -32.81
CA ARG A 720 13.56 50.29 -34.20
C ARG A 720 12.33 51.20 -34.30
N ALA A 721 11.37 51.08 -33.40
CA ALA A 721 10.20 51.96 -33.34
C ALA A 721 10.60 53.37 -32.86
N GLN A 722 11.53 53.46 -31.90
CA GLN A 722 12.07 54.72 -31.41
C GLN A 722 12.89 55.46 -32.47
N GLU A 723 13.74 54.75 -33.20
CA GLU A 723 14.48 55.31 -34.34
C GLU A 723 13.54 55.84 -35.42
N ARG A 724 12.48 55.08 -35.75
CA ARG A 724 11.44 55.51 -36.70
C ARG A 724 10.66 56.72 -36.20
N ALA A 725 10.31 56.78 -34.92
CA ALA A 725 9.68 57.95 -34.33
C ALA A 725 10.56 59.20 -34.44
N ASN A 726 11.88 59.03 -34.27
CA ASN A 726 12.84 60.12 -34.41
C ASN A 726 13.06 60.54 -35.88
N SER A 727 12.85 59.66 -36.86
CA SER A 727 13.04 59.96 -38.29
C SER A 727 11.79 60.49 -39.01
N ILE A 728 10.59 60.17 -38.53
CA ILE A 728 9.31 60.55 -39.19
C ILE A 728 8.84 61.96 -38.78
N GLY A 729 9.24 62.44 -37.60
CA GLY A 729 8.89 63.79 -37.13
C GLY A 729 9.84 64.88 -37.66
N PRO A 730 9.41 66.16 -37.69
CA PRO A 730 10.32 67.29 -37.92
C PRO A 730 11.44 67.29 -36.88
N SER A 731 12.61 67.81 -37.25
CA SER A 731 13.78 67.84 -36.37
C SER A 731 13.43 68.47 -35.02
N ALA A 732 14.03 68.00 -33.92
CA ALA A 732 13.81 68.60 -32.59
C ALA A 732 14.09 70.12 -32.57
N ALA A 733 14.94 70.61 -33.48
CA ALA A 733 15.17 72.03 -33.69
C ALA A 733 14.01 72.73 -34.44
N GLU A 734 13.44 72.09 -35.46
CA GLU A 734 12.29 72.59 -36.21
C GLU A 734 11.01 72.61 -35.36
N GLN A 735 10.79 71.60 -34.52
CA GLN A 735 9.69 71.58 -33.55
C GLN A 735 9.75 72.77 -32.60
N LYS A 736 10.93 73.01 -32.00
CA LYS A 736 11.15 74.17 -31.14
C LYS A 736 10.96 75.47 -31.89
N ARG A 737 11.42 75.55 -33.15
CA ARG A 737 11.25 76.74 -34.00
C ARG A 737 9.77 77.02 -34.26
N LEU A 738 9.01 76.06 -34.78
CA LEU A 738 7.56 76.17 -35.03
C LEU A 738 6.78 76.51 -33.76
N GLN A 739 7.14 75.92 -32.62
CA GLN A 739 6.51 76.21 -31.34
C GLN A 739 6.81 77.64 -30.86
N THR A 740 8.04 78.14 -31.07
CA THR A 740 8.38 79.55 -30.79
C THR A 740 7.75 80.53 -31.78
N GLU A 741 7.57 80.15 -33.04
CA GLU A 741 6.88 80.95 -34.07
C GLU A 741 5.39 81.09 -33.73
N LEU A 742 4.73 80.01 -33.32
CA LEU A 742 3.36 80.03 -32.82
C LEU A 742 3.19 80.93 -31.57
N GLN A 743 4.10 80.82 -30.60
CA GLN A 743 4.08 81.68 -29.41
C GLN A 743 4.34 83.16 -29.71
N LYS A 744 5.19 83.46 -30.70
CA LYS A 744 5.41 84.85 -31.14
C LYS A 744 4.16 85.40 -31.82
N LEU A 745 3.55 84.61 -32.70
CA LEU A 745 2.35 84.98 -33.45
C LEU A 745 1.18 85.26 -32.49
N GLU A 746 1.00 84.43 -31.47
CA GLU A 746 0.03 84.64 -30.37
C GLU A 746 0.21 85.98 -29.66
N LYS A 747 1.45 86.32 -29.29
CA LYS A 747 1.75 87.59 -28.61
C LYS A 747 1.48 88.80 -29.50
N THR A 748 1.80 88.73 -30.79
CA THR A 748 1.55 89.82 -31.74
C THR A 748 0.05 90.05 -31.98
N VAL A 749 -0.76 88.98 -32.03
CA VAL A 749 -2.22 89.09 -32.15
C VAL A 749 -2.79 89.85 -30.95
N GLN A 750 -2.37 89.50 -29.72
CA GLN A 750 -2.81 90.19 -28.50
C GLN A 750 -2.45 91.68 -28.49
N GLN A 751 -1.20 92.04 -28.84
CA GLN A 751 -0.76 93.44 -28.83
C GLN A 751 -1.52 94.32 -29.82
N LYS A 752 -1.87 93.79 -31.00
CA LYS A 752 -2.61 94.54 -32.02
C LYS A 752 -4.07 94.76 -31.64
N CYS A 753 -4.70 93.77 -31.02
CA CYS A 753 -6.03 93.93 -30.42
C CYS A 753 -6.06 95.06 -29.37
N ASP A 754 -5.02 95.17 -28.53
CA ASP A 754 -4.94 96.21 -27.49
C ASP A 754 -4.72 97.64 -28.05
N GLN A 755 -4.01 97.78 -29.17
CA GLN A 755 -3.77 99.07 -29.82
C GLN A 755 -5.02 99.63 -30.49
N ALA A 756 -5.82 98.77 -31.13
CA ALA A 756 -7.10 99.14 -31.73
C ALA A 756 -8.08 99.69 -30.66
N ALA A 757 -8.01 99.18 -29.43
CA ALA A 757 -8.84 99.64 -28.32
C ALA A 757 -8.50 101.06 -27.84
N LYS A 758 -7.22 101.46 -27.82
CA LYS A 758 -6.78 102.78 -27.31
C LYS A 758 -7.12 103.95 -28.23
N LYS A 759 -6.96 103.76 -29.55
CA LYS A 759 -7.25 104.79 -30.56
C LYS A 759 -8.72 105.18 -30.61
N ARG A 760 -9.63 104.26 -30.27
CA ARG A 760 -11.07 104.55 -30.14
C ARG A 760 -11.37 105.63 -29.10
N ALA A 761 -10.68 105.62 -27.97
CA ALA A 761 -10.93 106.55 -26.88
C ALA A 761 -10.47 108.00 -27.17
N GLU A 762 -9.49 108.18 -28.06
CA GLU A 762 -8.88 109.49 -28.36
C GLU A 762 -9.80 110.36 -29.24
N VAL A 763 -10.49 109.73 -30.18
CA VAL A 763 -11.47 110.37 -31.09
C VAL A 763 -12.58 111.08 -30.31
N ASP A 764 -13.03 110.49 -29.21
CA ASP A 764 -14.15 111.03 -28.42
C ASP A 764 -13.79 112.32 -27.68
N SER A 765 -12.51 112.58 -27.42
CA SER A 765 -12.03 113.75 -26.66
C SER A 765 -11.89 115.03 -27.48
N LEU A 766 -11.67 114.93 -28.79
CA LEU A 766 -11.47 116.08 -29.68
C LEU A 766 -12.78 116.78 -30.04
N LYS A 767 -13.91 116.06 -29.98
CA LYS A 767 -15.24 116.61 -30.25
C LYS A 767 -15.69 117.64 -29.21
N THR A 768 -15.12 117.65 -28.00
CA THR A 768 -15.53 118.57 -26.92
C THR A 768 -14.84 119.94 -26.97
N GLN A 769 -13.63 120.06 -27.52
CA GLN A 769 -12.85 121.31 -27.55
C GLN A 769 -13.31 122.33 -28.61
N LEU A 770 -14.10 121.89 -29.60
CA LEU A 770 -14.63 122.74 -30.68
C LEU A 770 -15.56 123.87 -30.17
N LEU A 771 -16.16 123.68 -28.99
CA LEU A 771 -17.24 124.52 -28.46
C LEU A 771 -16.78 125.81 -27.76
N ASP A 772 -15.51 125.94 -27.34
CA ASP A 772 -15.08 127.01 -26.41
C ASP A 772 -14.63 128.34 -27.07
N VAL A 773 -14.22 128.35 -28.35
CA VAL A 773 -13.47 129.48 -28.95
C VAL A 773 -14.33 130.71 -29.32
N GLY A 774 -15.66 130.58 -29.48
CA GLY A 774 -16.52 131.66 -30.00
C GLY A 774 -16.90 132.79 -29.02
N SER A 775 -16.39 132.81 -27.78
CA SER A 775 -17.04 133.53 -26.68
C SER A 775 -16.51 134.93 -26.34
N VAL A 776 -15.29 135.32 -26.73
CA VAL A 776 -14.53 136.39 -26.03
C VAL A 776 -14.72 137.83 -26.58
N ARG A 777 -15.05 138.03 -27.87
CA ARG A 777 -15.28 139.39 -28.43
C ARG A 777 -16.74 139.82 -28.46
N LEU A 778 -17.65 138.86 -28.63
CA LEU A 778 -19.07 139.06 -28.38
C LEU A 778 -19.30 139.53 -26.93
N THR A 779 -18.58 138.96 -25.96
CA THR A 779 -18.77 139.22 -24.53
C THR A 779 -18.55 140.65 -24.07
N ALA A 780 -17.97 141.62 -24.80
CA ALA A 780 -17.82 142.98 -24.27
C ALA A 780 -19.07 143.86 -24.49
N VAL A 781 -19.63 143.84 -25.70
CA VAL A 781 -20.90 144.53 -26.02
C VAL A 781 -22.08 143.68 -25.61
N ARG A 782 -21.96 142.36 -25.77
CA ARG A 782 -22.83 141.40 -25.10
C ARG A 782 -22.68 141.50 -23.59
N SER A 783 -21.54 141.76 -22.90
CA SER A 783 -21.56 141.85 -21.42
C SER A 783 -22.36 143.03 -20.88
N ARG A 784 -22.59 144.10 -21.64
CA ARG A 784 -23.50 145.18 -21.22
C ARG A 784 -24.94 144.85 -21.59
N LEU A 785 -25.16 144.27 -22.77
CA LEU A 785 -26.44 143.69 -23.14
C LEU A 785 -26.79 142.56 -22.17
N ASP A 786 -26.09 141.44 -22.19
CA ASP A 786 -25.95 140.43 -21.14
C ASP A 786 -25.65 140.97 -19.75
N ALA A 787 -25.43 142.24 -19.40
CA ALA A 787 -25.46 142.61 -17.96
C ALA A 787 -26.91 142.85 -17.56
N ILE A 788 -27.66 143.52 -18.44
CA ILE A 788 -29.09 143.73 -18.28
C ILE A 788 -29.83 142.45 -18.66
N ASP A 789 -29.54 141.85 -19.80
CA ASP A 789 -29.95 140.50 -20.16
C ASP A 789 -29.41 139.46 -19.18
N LYS A 790 -28.25 139.59 -18.51
CA LYS A 790 -27.94 138.68 -17.37
C LYS A 790 -28.74 139.03 -16.16
N LYS A 791 -29.12 140.27 -15.87
CA LYS A 791 -29.98 140.53 -14.71
C LYS A 791 -31.41 140.07 -14.96
N THR A 792 -31.96 140.37 -16.14
CA THR A 792 -33.27 139.91 -16.59
C THR A 792 -33.26 138.40 -16.82
N LYS A 793 -32.24 137.82 -17.45
CA LYS A 793 -32.03 136.37 -17.48
C LYS A 793 -31.60 135.84 -16.13
N GLU A 794 -31.01 136.53 -15.17
CA GLU A 794 -30.66 135.96 -13.85
C GLU A 794 -31.92 135.88 -13.01
N ILE A 795 -32.79 136.87 -13.10
CA ILE A 795 -34.08 136.88 -12.42
C ILE A 795 -35.05 135.93 -13.13
N ASN A 796 -35.04 135.85 -14.46
CA ASN A 796 -35.82 134.88 -15.23
C ASN A 796 -35.20 133.48 -15.23
N ASP A 797 -33.89 133.34 -15.07
CA ASP A 797 -33.16 132.08 -14.81
C ASP A 797 -33.34 131.71 -13.35
N GLN A 798 -33.52 132.63 -12.41
CA GLN A 798 -33.92 132.29 -11.05
C GLN A 798 -35.36 131.80 -11.06
N LEU A 799 -36.26 132.43 -11.82
CA LEU A 799 -37.63 131.97 -12.01
C LEU A 799 -37.67 130.60 -12.70
N THR A 800 -36.99 130.45 -13.83
CA THR A 800 -36.94 129.20 -14.59
C THR A 800 -36.05 128.15 -13.94
N LYS A 801 -35.01 128.49 -13.17
CA LYS A 801 -34.29 127.52 -12.31
C LYS A 801 -35.15 127.13 -11.13
N LEU A 802 -35.97 127.98 -10.55
CA LEU A 802 -36.92 127.56 -9.52
C LEU A 802 -37.98 126.65 -10.13
N GLU A 803 -38.51 126.96 -11.31
CA GLU A 803 -39.47 126.10 -12.02
C GLU A 803 -38.85 124.80 -12.55
N VAL A 804 -37.63 124.85 -13.09
CA VAL A 804 -36.87 123.67 -13.52
C VAL A 804 -36.44 122.90 -12.28
N ASN A 805 -35.98 123.52 -11.20
CA ASN A 805 -35.66 122.80 -9.96
C ASN A 805 -36.91 122.14 -9.38
N VAL A 806 -38.09 122.74 -9.48
CA VAL A 806 -39.36 122.09 -9.12
C VAL A 806 -39.68 120.93 -10.07
N LYS A 807 -39.54 121.11 -11.40
CA LYS A 807 -39.76 120.03 -12.37
C LYS A 807 -38.71 118.92 -12.30
N THR A 808 -37.48 119.25 -11.92
CA THR A 808 -36.34 118.32 -11.81
C THR A 808 -36.38 117.65 -10.45
N ALA A 809 -36.77 118.34 -9.39
CA ALA A 809 -37.10 117.74 -8.10
C ALA A 809 -38.31 116.82 -8.22
N ALA A 810 -39.35 117.19 -8.99
CA ALA A 810 -40.48 116.30 -9.27
C ALA A 810 -40.08 115.07 -10.10
N ARG A 811 -39.29 115.24 -11.17
CA ARG A 811 -38.75 114.11 -11.95
C ARG A 811 -37.76 113.26 -11.15
N ASN A 812 -36.95 113.87 -10.29
CA ASN A 812 -36.02 113.17 -9.42
C ASN A 812 -36.74 112.50 -8.26
N TYR A 813 -37.86 113.05 -7.80
CA TYR A 813 -38.79 112.43 -6.86
C TYR A 813 -39.43 111.21 -7.50
N GLU A 814 -39.95 111.28 -8.74
CA GLU A 814 -40.43 110.10 -9.47
C GLU A 814 -39.32 109.05 -9.70
N LYS A 815 -38.10 109.48 -10.04
CA LYS A 815 -36.94 108.57 -10.20
C LYS A 815 -36.49 107.96 -8.87
N ALA A 816 -36.53 108.72 -7.78
CA ALA A 816 -36.21 108.23 -6.44
C ALA A 816 -37.33 107.29 -5.95
N GLN A 817 -38.59 107.58 -6.25
CA GLN A 817 -39.76 106.78 -5.91
C GLN A 817 -39.74 105.44 -6.66
N THR A 818 -39.42 105.46 -7.95
CA THR A 818 -39.22 104.22 -8.74
C THR A 818 -37.99 103.44 -8.29
N LYS A 819 -36.89 104.11 -7.90
CA LYS A 819 -35.72 103.43 -7.30
C LYS A 819 -36.02 102.82 -5.94
N VAL A 820 -36.78 103.51 -5.08
CA VAL A 820 -37.22 102.98 -3.79
C VAL A 820 -38.15 101.79 -4.02
N ALA A 821 -39.12 101.87 -4.94
CA ALA A 821 -39.97 100.75 -5.30
C ALA A 821 -39.18 99.54 -5.85
N ASN A 822 -38.16 99.77 -6.68
CA ASN A 822 -37.29 98.70 -7.18
C ASN A 822 -36.42 98.11 -6.06
N MET A 823 -35.85 98.93 -5.18
CA MET A 823 -35.10 98.43 -4.02
C MET A 823 -35.99 97.71 -3.01
N GLU A 824 -37.26 98.10 -2.89
CA GLU A 824 -38.25 97.41 -2.04
C GLU A 824 -38.62 96.04 -2.62
N THR A 825 -38.82 95.93 -3.93
CA THR A 825 -39.07 94.64 -4.58
C THR A 825 -37.85 93.72 -4.53
N GLU A 826 -36.63 94.24 -4.69
CA GLU A 826 -35.39 93.49 -4.50
C GLU A 826 -35.17 93.05 -3.05
N LEU A 827 -35.51 93.90 -2.07
CA LEU A 827 -35.43 93.56 -0.66
C LEU A 827 -36.45 92.47 -0.30
N GLU A 828 -37.67 92.55 -0.83
CA GLU A 828 -38.70 91.54 -0.58
C GLU A 828 -38.34 90.20 -1.24
N ALA A 829 -37.78 90.22 -2.46
CA ALA A 829 -37.23 89.03 -3.10
C ALA A 829 -36.07 88.43 -2.29
N ALA A 830 -35.21 89.24 -1.69
CA ALA A 830 -34.13 88.77 -0.81
C ALA A 830 -34.66 88.17 0.49
N LYS A 831 -35.76 88.70 1.07
CA LYS A 831 -36.42 88.10 2.24
C LYS A 831 -37.09 86.77 1.91
N ILE A 832 -37.78 86.67 0.77
CA ILE A 832 -38.40 85.41 0.32
C ILE A 832 -37.33 84.33 0.14
N LYS A 833 -36.21 84.66 -0.52
CA LYS A 833 -35.07 83.74 -0.66
C LYS A 833 -34.47 83.35 0.69
N LEU A 834 -34.39 84.27 1.65
CA LEU A 834 -33.93 83.95 3.00
C LEU A 834 -34.85 82.96 3.70
N THR A 835 -36.18 83.13 3.58
CA THR A 835 -37.16 82.20 4.15
C THR A 835 -37.14 80.83 3.46
N GLU A 836 -36.85 80.77 2.17
CA GLU A 836 -36.68 79.51 1.44
C GLU A 836 -35.40 78.77 1.87
N VAL A 837 -34.29 79.47 2.05
CA VAL A 837 -33.03 78.87 2.55
C VAL A 837 -33.18 78.43 4.01
N ASP A 838 -33.88 79.20 4.86
CA ASP A 838 -34.23 78.80 6.22
C ASP A 838 -35.13 77.56 6.27
N GLY A 839 -36.08 77.43 5.33
CA GLY A 839 -36.91 76.23 5.17
C GLY A 839 -36.08 75.01 4.80
N LYS A 840 -35.20 75.15 3.81
CA LYS A 840 -34.29 74.08 3.35
C LYS A 840 -33.33 73.64 4.46
N LEU A 841 -32.79 74.56 5.25
CA LEU A 841 -31.93 74.24 6.40
C LEU A 841 -32.68 73.40 7.45
N LYS A 842 -33.95 73.74 7.76
CA LYS A 842 -34.77 72.97 8.71
C LYS A 842 -35.09 71.56 8.20
N GLU A 843 -35.43 71.42 6.93
CA GLU A 843 -35.67 70.09 6.32
C GLU A 843 -34.38 69.23 6.35
N LEU A 844 -33.22 69.84 6.11
CA LEU A 844 -31.94 69.16 6.14
C LEU A 844 -31.53 68.74 7.56
N GLU A 845 -31.81 69.57 8.57
CA GLU A 845 -31.61 69.23 9.99
C GLU A 845 -32.50 68.06 10.44
N GLU A 846 -33.77 68.03 10.02
CA GLU A 846 -34.71 66.93 10.33
C GLU A 846 -34.23 65.61 9.68
N ASN A 847 -33.81 65.66 8.42
CA ASN A 847 -33.29 64.50 7.68
C ASN A 847 -31.95 63.99 8.23
N ALA A 848 -31.07 64.90 8.67
CA ALA A 848 -29.81 64.55 9.31
C ALA A 848 -30.03 63.88 10.68
N ARG A 849 -31.04 64.30 11.44
CA ARG A 849 -31.46 63.65 12.69
C ARG A 849 -31.91 62.21 12.49
N VAL A 850 -32.74 61.96 11.46
CA VAL A 850 -33.20 60.61 11.11
C VAL A 850 -32.00 59.72 10.71
N CYS A 851 -31.04 60.25 9.95
CA CYS A 851 -29.82 59.53 9.60
C CYS A 851 -28.93 59.23 10.81
N MET A 852 -28.81 60.14 11.78
CA MET A 852 -28.06 59.89 13.03
C MET A 852 -28.67 58.79 13.89
N VAL A 853 -30.00 58.76 14.04
CA VAL A 853 -30.68 57.69 14.79
C VAL A 853 -30.52 56.34 14.09
N ALA A 854 -30.57 56.31 12.75
CA ALA A 854 -30.28 55.10 11.97
C ALA A 854 -28.81 54.64 12.16
N PHE A 855 -27.86 55.57 12.17
CA PHE A 855 -26.44 55.27 12.40
C PHE A 855 -26.18 54.69 13.79
N GLN A 856 -26.79 55.25 14.85
CA GLN A 856 -26.65 54.75 16.21
C GLN A 856 -27.24 53.34 16.41
N LYS A 857 -28.37 53.03 15.76
CA LYS A 857 -28.95 51.68 15.76
C LYS A 857 -28.02 50.67 15.07
N ILE A 858 -27.48 51.00 13.89
CA ILE A 858 -26.52 50.15 13.18
C ILE A 858 -25.25 49.92 14.00
N GLN A 859 -24.78 50.90 14.76
CA GLN A 859 -23.58 50.77 15.61
C GLN A 859 -23.83 49.86 16.83
N ALA A 860 -25.03 49.85 17.40
CA ALA A 860 -25.41 48.94 18.49
C ALA A 860 -25.48 47.46 18.03
N ASP A 861 -25.90 47.22 16.79
CA ASP A 861 -26.03 45.88 16.19
C ASP A 861 -24.69 45.23 15.78
N VAL A 862 -23.57 45.97 15.78
CA VAL A 862 -22.22 45.44 15.48
C VAL A 862 -21.58 44.78 16.71
N SER A 863 -21.92 45.23 17.92
CA SER A 863 -21.35 44.73 19.19
C SER A 863 -21.53 43.21 19.48
N PRO A 864 -22.65 42.56 19.10
CA PRO A 864 -22.84 41.11 19.31
C PRO A 864 -21.88 40.22 18.51
N TYR A 865 -21.27 40.72 17.43
CA TYR A 865 -20.43 39.95 16.51
C TYR A 865 -19.14 39.42 17.16
N ASP A 866 -18.53 40.22 18.04
CA ASP A 866 -17.30 39.84 18.76
C ASP A 866 -17.54 38.71 19.78
N SER A 867 -18.74 38.65 20.37
CA SER A 867 -19.12 37.59 21.31
C SER A 867 -19.27 36.22 20.64
N LEU A 868 -19.62 36.21 19.36
CA LEU A 868 -19.86 35.00 18.57
C LEU A 868 -18.57 34.42 17.99
N ASN A 869 -17.62 35.28 17.59
CA ASN A 869 -16.26 34.85 17.22
C ASN A 869 -15.56 34.11 18.36
N HIS A 870 -15.79 34.53 19.62
CA HIS A 870 -15.24 33.85 20.78
C HIS A 870 -15.85 32.45 21.01
N LYS A 871 -17.12 32.24 20.66
CA LYS A 871 -17.76 30.91 20.72
C LYS A 871 -17.27 29.99 19.60
N LEU A 872 -17.04 30.53 18.40
CA LEU A 872 -16.51 29.77 17.26
C LEU A 872 -15.12 29.19 17.55
N PHE A 873 -14.24 30.02 18.12
CA PHE A 873 -12.89 29.60 18.51
C PHE A 873 -12.90 28.44 19.52
N GLN A 874 -13.86 28.42 20.46
CA GLN A 874 -14.00 27.33 21.42
C GLN A 874 -14.46 26.01 20.79
N ILE A 875 -15.26 26.06 19.72
CA ILE A 875 -15.75 24.88 19.01
C ILE A 875 -14.64 24.28 18.15
N GLU A 876 -13.88 25.12 17.43
CA GLU A 876 -12.70 24.70 16.64
C GLU A 876 -11.62 24.02 17.51
N TRP A 877 -11.39 24.56 18.70
CA TRP A 877 -10.43 23.97 19.63
C TRP A 877 -10.89 22.58 20.11
N LYS A 878 -12.18 22.40 20.41
CA LYS A 878 -12.74 21.11 20.86
C LYS A 878 -12.75 20.05 19.75
N THR A 879 -12.95 20.44 18.49
CA THR A 879 -12.94 19.52 17.33
C THR A 879 -11.52 19.08 16.99
N GLN A 880 -10.51 19.97 17.09
CA GLN A 880 -9.10 19.58 16.97
C GLN A 880 -8.65 18.61 18.07
N LEU A 881 -9.09 18.82 19.31
CA LEU A 881 -8.77 17.94 20.44
C LEU A 881 -9.31 16.51 20.22
N THR A 882 -10.53 16.40 19.68
CA THR A 882 -11.15 15.09 19.36
C THR A 882 -10.46 14.39 18.18
N LEU A 883 -10.01 15.14 17.17
CA LEU A 883 -9.20 14.62 16.06
C LEU A 883 -7.83 14.11 16.51
N GLN A 884 -7.16 14.82 17.43
CA GLN A 884 -5.91 14.35 18.03
C GLN A 884 -6.10 13.07 18.85
N ASN A 885 -7.19 12.98 19.63
CA ASN A 885 -7.51 11.78 20.40
C ASN A 885 -7.84 10.58 19.48
N SER A 886 -8.52 10.81 18.36
CA SER A 886 -8.75 9.77 17.32
C SER A 886 -7.44 9.28 16.69
N LYS A 887 -6.50 10.19 16.37
CA LYS A 887 -5.18 9.81 15.84
C LYS A 887 -4.34 9.03 16.87
N LYS A 888 -4.42 9.38 18.15
CA LYS A 888 -3.77 8.62 19.24
C LYS A 888 -4.39 7.22 19.41
N GLY A 889 -5.72 7.10 19.33
CA GLY A 889 -6.42 5.81 19.36
C GLY A 889 -6.03 4.89 18.20
N LYS A 890 -5.93 5.42 16.97
CA LYS A 890 -5.43 4.65 15.81
C LYS A 890 -3.98 4.19 15.96
N ARG A 891 -3.11 5.01 16.56
CA ARG A 891 -1.72 4.64 16.87
C ARG A 891 -1.64 3.51 17.90
N PHE A 892 -2.47 3.55 18.93
CA PHE A 892 -2.54 2.48 19.93
C PHE A 892 -3.09 1.18 19.35
N GLY A 893 -4.12 1.24 18.51
CA GLY A 893 -4.66 0.04 17.83
C GLY A 893 -3.72 -0.60 16.81
N MET A 894 -2.79 0.16 16.20
CA MET A 894 -1.74 -0.38 15.32
C MET A 894 -0.55 -0.98 16.08
N LEU A 895 -0.39 -0.66 17.37
CA LEU A 895 0.68 -1.17 18.22
C LEU A 895 0.27 -2.45 18.98
N THR A 896 -1.03 -2.79 18.99
CA THR A 896 -1.59 -3.98 19.63
C THR A 896 -2.07 -5.06 18.66
N LEU A 897 -2.05 -4.79 17.35
CA LEU A 897 -2.08 -5.77 16.26
C LEU A 897 -0.63 -6.15 15.90
#